data_AF-D5V7T5-F1
#
_entry.id   AF-D5V7T5-F1
#
_cell.length_a   1.000
_cell.length_b   1.000
_cell.length_c   1.000
_cell.angle_alpha   90.00
_cell.angle_beta   90.00
_cell.angle_gamma   90.00
#
_symmetry.space_group_name_H-M   'P 1'
#
loop_
_entity.id
_entity.type
_entity.pdbx_description
1 polymer ?
#
loop_
_entity_poly.entity_id
_entity_poly.type
_entity_poly.pdbx_seq_one_letter_code
_entity_poly.pdbx_strand_id
1 'polypeptide(L)'
;MIKTLKNYFRISILAISLLLFLIFYFFSSTIHTNLTIQENEKISQSLSKQIFNSMYQVMRKGWTREEISEFMSNIKSSFKESSYDIAVYRSKKVEDLFGKINQGEITKNLQYVFDTKKEFNLSKDNKIRNITPILAKKECLACHTNSNVGDVLGAVDIQYDFNYLIDQTKHQYFLLSLIILPFMILCAFLISGNLLKKINLSIRGFKDKIENINSVKDFKTLDLSAPKKSFVEFNHIMNGLTDLSNKLRNIAVDKDILEFEVKLLDKMIITSDVIRDWKEYIKDLLHEINIVLPVHCLITIFKANDEFYEIEVFWLGKPNEKVIKHIENVARQMIKSHHKLDILDCSINHNFTNENYSLVTLDIKDIEHEAKSILLDAPKIGGIVGLGIQSNLEKDSIHSIVIDSILTTLLNLVGSIKAINKYTENLEFYATRDPLTSLFTQRVFRDLMEYEIKRAARHNYTFGLLVIDCDNFKPINDAHGHTFGDEFLKALGNILADSKRSEDILSRYGGDEFTLILPECNKEEAFSVAQRILNNVSDLELISPDGTKCSMTVSIGMAMYPEHSTIQIELFNIADAMMYEAKTMGKNSIKYPTEYDLEEIHKEAEDKSMLVLNAIKNENIIPHFQPIVNLKTNKCEINELLMRIEIDGEYLPAAKFIETAEALGIVHKMDYMVIEKAFAKINETNYQGLLFINLSPKALIISEFINKIVVLAHNYNINRDNIVFEITERETVKSFSLLERFVQNLKLQGFSFAIDDFGSGFSSFHYIKKFPIDYIKIDGDFIINITKDKKDVAFVKSIVALAKELKVKTIAEFVENEEILEFLKNIDIDYVQGYHIGKPNKEIRM
;
A
#
# COMPACT_ATOMS: atom_id res chain seq x y z
N MET A 1 -34.68 -33.05 29.55
CA MET A 1 -33.54 -33.83 30.08
C MET A 1 -32.35 -33.66 29.15
N ILE A 2 -31.20 -33.26 29.69
CA ILE A 2 -29.95 -33.10 28.92
C ILE A 2 -29.63 -34.42 28.20
N LYS A 3 -29.51 -34.38 26.86
CA LYS A 3 -29.09 -35.53 26.03
C LYS A 3 -27.62 -35.82 26.29
N THR A 4 -27.32 -36.45 27.43
CA THR A 4 -25.97 -36.95 27.68
C THR A 4 -25.79 -38.27 26.91
N LEU A 5 -24.58 -38.49 26.38
CA LEU A 5 -24.20 -39.75 25.75
C LEU A 5 -24.53 -40.96 26.66
N LYS A 6 -24.36 -40.76 27.98
CA LYS A 6 -24.72 -41.70 29.04
C LYS A 6 -26.21 -42.08 29.04
N ASN A 7 -27.11 -41.10 28.92
CA ASN A 7 -28.55 -41.36 28.90
C ASN A 7 -28.99 -42.01 27.58
N TYR A 8 -28.40 -41.60 26.46
CA TYR A 8 -28.68 -42.21 25.16
C TYR A 8 -28.31 -43.69 25.15
N PHE A 9 -27.08 -44.05 25.56
CA PHE A 9 -26.66 -45.46 25.63
C PHE A 9 -27.55 -46.29 26.56
N ARG A 10 -27.95 -45.76 27.72
CA ARG A 10 -28.83 -46.47 28.66
C ARG A 10 -30.21 -46.78 28.08
N ILE A 11 -30.82 -45.80 27.40
CA ILE A 11 -32.14 -45.96 26.79
C ILE A 11 -32.07 -46.96 25.62
N SER A 12 -31.10 -46.81 24.73
CA SER A 12 -30.92 -47.71 23.58
C SER A 12 -30.68 -49.16 24.02
N ILE A 13 -29.89 -49.35 25.08
CA ILE A 13 -29.63 -50.68 25.64
C ILE A 13 -30.89 -51.31 26.22
N LEU A 14 -31.67 -50.54 26.98
CA LEU A 14 -32.93 -51.05 27.54
C LEU A 14 -33.89 -51.50 26.42
N ALA A 15 -33.98 -50.70 25.35
CA ALA A 15 -34.80 -51.01 24.19
C ALA A 15 -34.33 -52.28 23.46
N ILE A 16 -33.02 -52.43 23.24
CA ILE A 16 -32.44 -53.61 22.57
C ILE A 16 -32.63 -54.87 23.43
N SER A 17 -32.40 -54.80 24.74
CA SER A 17 -32.59 -55.93 25.64
C SER A 17 -34.07 -56.38 25.68
N LEU A 18 -35.01 -55.44 25.67
CA LEU A 18 -36.44 -55.74 25.59
C LEU A 18 -36.81 -56.37 24.23
N LEU A 19 -36.26 -55.87 23.12
CA LEU A 19 -36.49 -56.43 21.79
C LEU A 19 -35.96 -57.87 21.69
N LEU A 20 -34.73 -58.12 22.15
CA LEU A 20 -34.14 -59.46 22.16
C LEU A 20 -34.94 -60.44 23.02
N PHE A 21 -35.45 -59.96 24.17
CA PHE A 21 -36.35 -60.74 25.03
C PHE A 21 -37.63 -61.16 24.30
N LEU A 22 -38.30 -60.22 23.62
CA LEU A 22 -39.53 -60.49 22.87
C LEU A 22 -39.29 -61.49 21.72
N ILE A 23 -38.18 -61.32 21.00
CA ILE A 23 -37.76 -62.25 19.93
C ILE A 23 -37.54 -63.65 20.49
N PHE A 24 -36.78 -63.78 21.58
CA PHE A 24 -36.50 -65.08 22.18
C PHE A 24 -37.77 -65.79 22.67
N TYR A 25 -38.65 -65.07 23.38
CA TYR A 25 -39.92 -65.60 23.84
C TYR A 25 -40.79 -66.10 22.68
N PHE A 26 -40.92 -65.29 21.62
CA PHE A 26 -41.71 -65.66 20.45
C PHE A 26 -41.17 -66.91 19.75
N PHE A 27 -39.87 -66.97 19.49
CA PHE A 27 -39.24 -68.13 18.85
C PHE A 27 -39.37 -69.40 19.70
N SER A 28 -39.08 -69.32 21.00
CA SER A 28 -39.16 -70.47 21.90
C SER A 28 -40.60 -71.01 22.02
N SER A 29 -41.59 -70.13 22.18
CA SER A 29 -43.00 -70.52 22.27
C SER A 29 -43.50 -71.16 20.97
N THR A 30 -43.07 -70.64 19.81
CA THR A 30 -43.48 -71.14 18.50
C THR A 30 -42.88 -72.51 18.21
N ILE A 31 -41.57 -72.69 18.45
CA ILE A 31 -40.88 -73.97 18.24
C ILE A 31 -41.53 -75.06 19.10
N HIS A 32 -41.80 -74.76 20.37
CA HIS A 32 -42.42 -75.74 21.27
C HIS A 32 -43.83 -76.13 20.81
N THR A 33 -44.67 -75.16 20.44
CA THR A 33 -46.04 -75.42 19.97
C THR A 33 -46.04 -76.35 18.75
N ASN A 34 -45.15 -76.08 17.79
CA ASN A 34 -45.03 -76.89 16.57
C ASN A 34 -44.54 -78.32 16.87
N LEU A 35 -43.54 -78.48 17.74
CA LEU A 35 -43.05 -79.81 18.14
C LEU A 35 -44.15 -80.62 18.86
N THR A 36 -44.91 -79.97 19.74
CA THR A 36 -46.01 -80.61 20.47
C THR A 36 -47.12 -81.07 19.53
N ILE A 37 -47.46 -80.31 18.48
CA ILE A 37 -48.43 -80.73 17.46
C ILE A 37 -47.94 -81.98 16.72
N GLN A 38 -46.71 -81.96 16.21
CA GLN A 38 -46.14 -83.08 15.46
C GLN A 38 -46.06 -84.37 16.26
N GLU A 39 -45.70 -84.28 17.54
CA GLU A 39 -45.60 -85.46 18.39
C GLU A 39 -46.98 -86.07 18.70
N ASN A 40 -47.99 -85.22 18.93
CA ASN A 40 -49.35 -85.67 19.19
C ASN A 40 -50.02 -86.33 17.97
N GLU A 41 -49.70 -85.90 16.74
CA GLU A 41 -50.15 -86.59 15.52
C GLU A 41 -49.66 -88.05 15.49
N LYS A 42 -48.38 -88.29 15.83
CA LYS A 42 -47.81 -89.65 15.92
C LYS A 42 -48.44 -90.48 17.03
N ILE A 43 -48.67 -89.88 18.20
CA ILE A 43 -49.32 -90.55 19.32
C ILE A 43 -50.74 -90.98 18.93
N SER A 44 -51.49 -90.10 18.26
CA SER A 44 -52.85 -90.39 17.79
C SER A 44 -52.89 -91.60 16.84
N GLN A 45 -51.98 -91.67 15.86
CA GLN A 45 -51.87 -92.83 14.98
C GLN A 45 -51.53 -94.13 15.73
N SER A 46 -50.60 -94.04 16.69
CA SER A 46 -50.20 -95.19 17.52
C SER A 46 -51.37 -95.69 18.38
N LEU A 47 -52.13 -94.76 18.95
CA LEU A 47 -53.30 -95.04 19.77
C LEU A 47 -54.43 -95.69 18.96
N SER A 48 -54.70 -95.18 17.76
CA SER A 48 -55.66 -95.77 16.82
C SER A 48 -55.31 -97.23 16.49
N LYS A 49 -54.04 -97.50 16.20
CA LYS A 49 -53.53 -98.86 15.94
C LYS A 49 -53.63 -99.76 17.17
N GLN A 50 -53.35 -99.23 18.36
CA GLN A 50 -53.47 -99.97 19.61
C GLN A 50 -54.93 -100.32 19.92
N ILE A 51 -55.86 -99.39 19.75
CA ILE A 51 -57.31 -99.62 19.91
C ILE A 51 -57.75 -100.72 18.95
N PHE A 52 -57.38 -100.63 17.68
CA PHE A 52 -57.70 -101.66 16.70
C PHE A 52 -57.12 -103.03 17.06
N ASN A 53 -55.85 -103.11 17.47
CA ASN A 53 -55.22 -104.37 17.85
C ASN A 53 -55.90 -104.98 19.09
N SER A 54 -56.24 -104.16 20.08
CA SER A 54 -56.99 -104.59 21.27
C SER A 54 -58.36 -105.12 20.89
N MET A 55 -59.11 -104.39 20.05
CA MET A 55 -60.39 -104.86 19.49
C MET A 55 -60.25 -106.18 18.74
N TYR A 56 -59.20 -106.32 17.92
CA TYR A 56 -58.97 -107.52 17.13
C TYR A 56 -58.66 -108.76 17.98
N GLN A 57 -57.79 -108.65 18.98
CA GLN A 57 -57.42 -109.78 19.87
C GLN A 57 -58.63 -110.38 20.59
N VAL A 58 -59.47 -109.45 21.01
CA VAL A 58 -60.79 -109.65 21.57
C VAL A 58 -61.69 -110.35 20.55
N MET A 59 -62.00 -109.72 19.41
CA MET A 59 -62.93 -110.23 18.40
C MET A 59 -62.59 -111.63 17.88
N ARG A 60 -61.30 -111.96 17.76
CA ARG A 60 -60.84 -113.29 17.28
C ARG A 60 -61.30 -114.45 18.17
N LYS A 61 -61.61 -114.22 19.44
CA LYS A 61 -62.08 -115.26 20.38
C LYS A 61 -63.60 -115.51 20.32
N GLY A 62 -64.36 -114.72 19.54
CA GLY A 62 -65.82 -114.78 19.46
C GLY A 62 -66.47 -114.00 20.62
N TRP A 63 -67.14 -112.89 20.31
CA TRP A 63 -67.64 -111.92 21.29
C TRP A 63 -69.14 -111.69 21.17
N THR A 64 -69.79 -111.40 22.30
CA THR A 64 -71.19 -110.98 22.40
C THR A 64 -71.33 -109.46 22.25
N ARG A 65 -72.56 -109.00 21.98
CA ARG A 65 -72.86 -107.56 21.80
C ARG A 65 -72.64 -106.73 23.08
N GLU A 66 -72.87 -107.33 24.24
CA GLU A 66 -72.68 -106.70 25.55
C GLU A 66 -71.20 -106.48 25.85
N GLU A 67 -70.35 -107.49 25.62
CA GLU A 67 -68.89 -107.39 25.81
C GLU A 67 -68.27 -106.29 24.94
N ILE A 68 -68.71 -106.15 23.69
CA ILE A 68 -68.23 -105.07 22.79
C ILE A 68 -68.63 -103.69 23.33
N SER A 69 -69.87 -103.56 23.83
CA SER A 69 -70.37 -102.30 24.36
C SER A 69 -69.64 -101.90 25.65
N GLU A 70 -69.33 -102.87 26.50
CA GLU A 70 -68.53 -102.67 27.71
C GLU A 70 -67.08 -102.29 27.38
N PHE A 71 -66.45 -102.95 26.41
CA PHE A 71 -65.11 -102.59 25.95
C PHE A 71 -65.05 -101.15 25.40
N MET A 72 -66.03 -100.76 24.59
CA MET A 72 -66.13 -99.40 24.06
C MET A 72 -66.36 -98.36 25.17
N SER A 73 -67.17 -98.69 26.17
CA SER A 73 -67.37 -97.85 27.36
C SER A 73 -66.08 -97.72 28.18
N ASN A 74 -65.34 -98.82 28.36
CA ASN A 74 -64.09 -98.85 29.12
C ASN A 74 -62.95 -98.09 28.42
N ILE A 75 -62.87 -98.13 27.09
CA ILE A 75 -61.96 -97.24 26.35
C ILE A 75 -62.35 -95.79 26.61
N LYS A 76 -63.62 -95.44 26.42
CA LYS A 76 -64.07 -94.05 26.60
C LYS A 76 -63.88 -93.54 28.03
N SER A 77 -64.04 -94.39 29.04
CA SER A 77 -63.79 -94.03 30.45
C SER A 77 -62.30 -93.92 30.78
N SER A 78 -61.45 -94.78 30.24
CA SER A 78 -59.99 -94.76 30.46
C SER A 78 -59.34 -93.47 29.94
N PHE A 79 -59.94 -92.83 28.93
CA PHE A 79 -59.46 -91.56 28.37
C PHE A 79 -60.23 -90.34 28.87
N LYS A 80 -61.19 -90.49 29.80
CA LYS A 80 -62.07 -89.38 30.26
C LYS A 80 -61.33 -88.27 31.03
N GLU A 81 -60.23 -88.60 31.70
CA GLU A 81 -59.34 -87.63 32.36
C GLU A 81 -58.20 -87.15 31.45
N SER A 82 -58.07 -87.73 30.25
CA SER A 82 -57.10 -87.28 29.25
C SER A 82 -57.74 -86.26 28.30
N SER A 83 -56.93 -85.43 27.64
CA SER A 83 -57.44 -84.48 26.63
C SER A 83 -57.82 -85.15 25.30
N TYR A 84 -57.83 -86.50 25.22
CA TYR A 84 -58.29 -87.27 24.06
C TYR A 84 -59.77 -87.64 24.17
N ASP A 85 -60.54 -87.33 23.13
CA ASP A 85 -61.88 -87.87 22.91
C ASP A 85 -61.82 -88.89 21.77
N ILE A 86 -62.28 -90.12 22.04
CA ILE A 86 -62.12 -91.27 21.13
C ILE A 86 -63.50 -91.83 20.80
N ALA A 87 -63.79 -91.93 19.50
CA ALA A 87 -64.98 -92.56 18.98
C ALA A 87 -64.63 -93.60 17.90
N VAL A 88 -65.33 -94.72 17.90
CA VAL A 88 -65.17 -95.76 16.86
C VAL A 88 -66.48 -95.91 16.11
N TYR A 89 -66.39 -95.90 14.79
CA TYR A 89 -67.53 -95.96 13.88
C TYR A 89 -67.48 -97.23 13.04
N ARG A 90 -68.62 -97.88 12.86
CA ARG A 90 -68.81 -99.00 11.92
C ARG A 90 -69.06 -98.46 10.53
N SER A 91 -68.48 -99.14 9.54
CA SER A 91 -68.87 -98.98 8.15
C SER A 91 -70.22 -99.65 7.88
N LYS A 92 -70.86 -99.25 6.77
CA LYS A 92 -72.10 -99.88 6.30
C LYS A 92 -71.96 -101.41 6.13
N LYS A 93 -70.82 -101.89 5.63
CA LYS A 93 -70.56 -103.34 5.47
C LYS A 93 -70.61 -104.10 6.79
N VAL A 94 -70.12 -103.50 7.87
CA VAL A 94 -70.17 -104.12 9.21
C VAL A 94 -71.56 -104.00 9.83
N GLU A 95 -72.26 -102.88 9.61
CA GLU A 95 -73.66 -102.72 10.02
C GLU A 95 -74.58 -103.75 9.35
N ASP A 96 -74.37 -104.04 8.06
CA ASP A 96 -75.21 -105.00 7.32
C ASP A 96 -75.10 -106.44 7.87
N LEU A 97 -73.95 -106.82 8.45
CA LEU A 97 -73.74 -108.15 9.05
C LEU A 97 -74.15 -108.22 10.53
N PHE A 98 -73.84 -107.18 11.31
CA PHE A 98 -73.92 -107.22 12.78
C PHE A 98 -74.91 -106.22 13.36
N GLY A 99 -75.67 -105.53 12.52
CA GLY A 99 -76.59 -104.48 12.89
C GLY A 99 -75.91 -103.17 13.30
N LYS A 100 -76.75 -102.13 13.44
CA LYS A 100 -76.33 -100.79 13.86
C LYS A 100 -75.94 -100.74 15.33
N ILE A 101 -74.94 -99.93 15.64
CA ILE A 101 -74.60 -99.53 17.01
C ILE A 101 -75.00 -98.08 17.24
N ASN A 102 -75.09 -97.68 18.51
CA ASN A 102 -75.24 -96.29 18.89
C ASN A 102 -73.92 -95.55 18.65
N GLN A 103 -73.65 -95.19 17.39
CA GLN A 103 -72.55 -94.34 16.96
C GLN A 103 -73.09 -92.97 16.54
N GLY A 104 -72.31 -91.90 16.72
CA GLY A 104 -72.72 -90.54 16.34
C GLY A 104 -72.92 -90.39 14.82
N GLU A 105 -73.47 -89.25 14.39
CA GLU A 105 -73.70 -88.98 12.97
C GLU A 105 -72.40 -89.06 12.14
N ILE A 106 -72.48 -89.72 10.98
CA ILE A 106 -71.36 -89.83 10.04
C ILE A 106 -71.15 -88.46 9.38
N THR A 107 -70.22 -87.70 9.94
CA THR A 107 -69.83 -86.38 9.40
C THR A 107 -69.16 -86.49 8.02
N LYS A 108 -69.11 -85.40 7.25
CA LYS A 108 -68.44 -85.36 5.92
C LYS A 108 -67.00 -85.88 5.95
N ASN A 109 -66.26 -85.61 7.02
CA ASN A 109 -64.87 -86.07 7.20
C ASN A 109 -64.80 -87.59 7.42
N LEU A 110 -65.73 -88.16 8.18
CA LEU A 110 -65.86 -89.61 8.35
C LEU A 110 -66.24 -90.30 7.04
N GLN A 111 -67.16 -89.69 6.28
CA GLN A 111 -67.56 -90.20 4.96
C GLN A 111 -66.37 -90.22 4.00
N TYR A 112 -65.56 -89.15 3.97
CA TYR A 112 -64.33 -89.11 3.19
C TYR A 112 -63.38 -90.28 3.51
N VAL A 113 -63.21 -90.61 4.78
CA VAL A 113 -62.33 -91.71 5.21
C VAL A 113 -62.89 -93.07 4.77
N PHE A 114 -64.21 -93.27 4.90
CA PHE A 114 -64.85 -94.49 4.43
C PHE A 114 -64.74 -94.68 2.91
N ASP A 115 -64.88 -93.61 2.13
CA ASP A 115 -64.88 -93.67 0.67
C ASP A 115 -63.47 -93.79 0.09
N THR A 116 -62.51 -93.02 0.63
CA THR A 116 -61.15 -92.92 0.06
C THR A 116 -60.16 -93.92 0.64
N LYS A 117 -60.50 -94.56 1.77
CA LYS A 117 -59.61 -95.45 2.53
C LYS A 117 -58.35 -94.75 3.08
N LYS A 118 -58.31 -93.41 3.09
CA LYS A 118 -57.19 -92.60 3.58
C LYS A 118 -57.50 -92.00 4.95
N GLU A 119 -56.46 -91.77 5.73
CA GLU A 119 -56.55 -91.02 6.99
C GLU A 119 -56.94 -89.57 6.73
N PHE A 120 -57.72 -88.99 7.64
CA PHE A 120 -58.07 -87.58 7.62
C PHE A 120 -57.54 -86.89 8.88
N ASN A 121 -56.66 -85.90 8.70
CA ASN A 121 -56.10 -85.09 9.76
C ASN A 121 -56.56 -83.64 9.62
N LEU A 122 -57.09 -83.08 10.71
CA LEU A 122 -57.44 -81.67 10.80
C LEU A 122 -56.82 -81.08 12.05
N SER A 123 -55.93 -80.10 11.88
CA SER A 123 -55.39 -79.29 12.97
C SER A 123 -55.95 -77.88 12.86
N LYS A 124 -56.88 -77.51 13.76
CA LYS A 124 -57.51 -76.18 13.76
C LYS A 124 -57.90 -75.78 15.18
N ASP A 125 -57.69 -74.52 15.52
CA ASP A 125 -58.09 -73.90 16.81
C ASP A 125 -57.60 -74.67 18.04
N ASN A 126 -56.31 -75.06 18.03
CA ASN A 126 -55.68 -75.89 19.06
C ASN A 126 -56.43 -77.21 19.35
N LYS A 127 -57.09 -77.75 18.32
CA LYS A 127 -57.63 -79.10 18.33
C LYS A 127 -57.07 -79.89 17.15
N ILE A 128 -56.58 -81.09 17.40
CA ILE A 128 -56.29 -82.06 16.33
C ILE A 128 -57.41 -83.08 16.33
N ARG A 129 -57.94 -83.35 15.14
CA ARG A 129 -58.86 -84.45 14.88
C ARG A 129 -58.21 -85.36 13.84
N ASN A 130 -57.97 -86.60 14.21
CA ASN A 130 -57.45 -87.63 13.32
C ASN A 130 -58.50 -88.74 13.20
N ILE A 131 -58.92 -89.03 11.98
CA ILE A 131 -59.83 -90.12 11.66
C ILE A 131 -59.05 -91.16 10.84
N THR A 132 -58.84 -92.33 11.43
CA THR A 132 -58.10 -93.44 10.81
C THR A 132 -59.06 -94.53 10.33
N PRO A 133 -59.01 -94.95 9.05
CA PRO A 133 -59.80 -96.08 8.56
C PRO A 133 -59.28 -97.40 9.11
N ILE A 134 -60.19 -98.26 9.54
CA ILE A 134 -59.92 -99.65 9.88
C ILE A 134 -60.07 -100.49 8.62
N LEU A 135 -58.94 -100.90 8.04
CA LEU A 135 -58.92 -101.72 6.83
C LEU A 135 -58.99 -103.22 7.16
N ALA A 136 -59.84 -103.95 6.43
CA ALA A 136 -59.97 -105.40 6.53
C ALA A 136 -58.66 -106.07 6.17
N LYS A 137 -58.11 -106.86 7.10
CA LYS A 137 -56.98 -107.75 6.83
C LYS A 137 -57.49 -109.14 6.43
N LYS A 138 -56.59 -110.00 5.94
CA LYS A 138 -56.93 -111.37 5.55
C LYS A 138 -57.62 -112.13 6.68
N GLU A 139 -57.20 -111.88 7.92
CA GLU A 139 -57.75 -112.49 9.12
C GLU A 139 -59.16 -111.96 9.47
N CYS A 140 -59.50 -110.73 9.06
CA CYS A 140 -60.82 -110.15 9.33
C CYS A 140 -61.93 -110.86 8.54
N LEU A 141 -61.60 -111.52 7.43
CA LEU A 141 -62.57 -112.22 6.57
C LEU A 141 -63.19 -113.46 7.23
N ALA A 142 -62.59 -113.97 8.30
CA ALA A 142 -63.17 -115.06 9.09
C ALA A 142 -64.51 -114.67 9.73
N CYS A 143 -64.65 -113.41 10.15
CA CYS A 143 -65.88 -112.89 10.77
C CYS A 143 -66.67 -111.97 9.81
N HIS A 144 -65.98 -111.27 8.90
CA HIS A 144 -66.60 -110.32 7.97
C HIS A 144 -66.65 -110.91 6.55
N THR A 145 -67.52 -111.89 6.34
CA THR A 145 -67.63 -112.65 5.08
C THR A 145 -68.12 -111.81 3.90
N ASN A 146 -68.74 -110.66 4.14
CA ASN A 146 -69.22 -109.72 3.11
C ASN A 146 -68.19 -108.67 2.68
N SER A 147 -66.94 -108.78 3.14
CA SER A 147 -65.88 -107.81 2.90
C SER A 147 -64.68 -108.46 2.21
N ASN A 148 -63.86 -107.67 1.51
CA ASN A 148 -62.59 -108.09 0.91
C ASN A 148 -61.41 -107.46 1.66
N VAL A 149 -60.21 -108.04 1.50
CA VAL A 149 -58.99 -107.44 2.06
C VAL A 149 -58.82 -106.02 1.53
N GLY A 150 -58.60 -105.07 2.44
CA GLY A 150 -58.49 -103.65 2.14
C GLY A 150 -59.81 -102.88 2.11
N ASP A 151 -60.96 -103.51 2.39
CA ASP A 151 -62.21 -102.78 2.60
C ASP A 151 -62.23 -102.05 3.95
N VAL A 152 -62.88 -100.90 4.03
CA VAL A 152 -63.00 -100.17 5.30
C VAL A 152 -64.10 -100.80 6.14
N LEU A 153 -63.74 -101.43 7.25
CA LEU A 153 -64.66 -102.05 8.20
C LEU A 153 -65.23 -101.02 9.18
N GLY A 154 -64.47 -99.98 9.48
CA GLY A 154 -64.84 -98.93 10.42
C GLY A 154 -63.81 -97.81 10.41
N ALA A 155 -63.94 -96.85 11.32
CA ALA A 155 -62.98 -95.78 11.51
C ALA A 155 -62.83 -95.46 13.01
N VAL A 156 -61.63 -95.11 13.43
CA VAL A 156 -61.35 -94.55 14.76
C VAL A 156 -61.15 -93.05 14.61
N ASP A 157 -62.00 -92.26 15.26
CA ASP A 157 -61.92 -90.80 15.33
C ASP A 157 -61.32 -90.42 16.69
N ILE A 158 -60.14 -89.83 16.68
CA ILE A 158 -59.42 -89.37 17.87
C ILE A 158 -59.32 -87.86 17.76
N GLN A 159 -59.91 -87.17 18.73
CA GLN A 159 -59.80 -85.73 18.90
C GLN A 159 -58.94 -85.41 20.11
N TYR A 160 -58.14 -84.36 20.02
CA TYR A 160 -57.33 -83.87 21.13
C TYR A 160 -57.38 -82.35 21.19
N ASP A 161 -57.57 -81.80 22.39
CA ASP A 161 -57.58 -80.35 22.66
C ASP A 161 -56.33 -79.93 23.45
N PHE A 162 -55.42 -79.16 22.84
CA PHE A 162 -54.20 -78.67 23.50
C PHE A 162 -54.39 -77.32 24.20
N ASN A 163 -55.57 -76.69 24.19
CA ASN A 163 -55.71 -75.31 24.69
C ASN A 163 -55.16 -75.15 26.12
N TYR A 164 -55.48 -76.10 26.99
CA TYR A 164 -55.00 -76.12 28.36
C TYR A 164 -53.46 -76.24 28.46
N LEU A 165 -52.86 -77.14 27.66
CA LEU A 165 -51.41 -77.37 27.62
C LEU A 165 -50.66 -76.17 27.02
N ILE A 166 -51.19 -75.55 25.97
CA ILE A 166 -50.58 -74.39 25.32
C ILE A 166 -50.59 -73.18 26.25
N ASP A 167 -51.68 -72.93 26.97
CA ASP A 167 -51.74 -71.80 27.91
C ASP A 167 -50.82 -71.99 29.10
N GLN A 168 -50.77 -73.21 29.66
CA GLN A 168 -49.87 -73.52 30.77
C GLN A 168 -48.39 -73.41 30.36
N THR A 169 -48.03 -73.92 29.17
CA THR A 169 -46.66 -73.83 28.66
C THR A 169 -46.27 -72.40 28.31
N LYS A 170 -47.13 -71.60 27.67
CA LYS A 170 -46.86 -70.17 27.41
C LYS A 170 -46.57 -69.40 28.68
N HIS A 171 -47.35 -69.64 29.74
CA HIS A 171 -47.10 -68.98 31.02
C HIS A 171 -45.74 -69.37 31.63
N GLN A 172 -45.36 -70.65 31.55
CA GLN A 172 -44.07 -71.13 32.04
C GLN A 172 -42.90 -70.58 31.22
N TYR A 173 -43.00 -70.55 29.88
CA TYR A 173 -41.98 -69.93 29.03
C TYR A 173 -41.84 -68.42 29.30
N PHE A 174 -42.96 -67.74 29.54
CA PHE A 174 -42.93 -66.33 29.92
C PHE A 174 -42.17 -66.14 31.25
N LEU A 175 -42.48 -66.92 32.28
CA LEU A 175 -41.78 -66.86 33.58
C LEU A 175 -40.29 -67.19 33.46
N LEU A 176 -39.94 -68.22 32.69
CA LEU A 176 -38.54 -68.60 32.44
C LEU A 176 -37.79 -67.48 31.70
N SER A 177 -38.42 -66.89 30.69
CA SER A 177 -37.81 -65.78 29.95
C SER A 177 -37.62 -64.54 30.84
N LEU A 178 -38.52 -64.30 31.80
CA LEU A 178 -38.43 -63.19 32.75
C LEU A 178 -37.18 -63.30 33.64
N ILE A 179 -36.71 -64.52 33.94
CA ILE A 179 -35.49 -64.76 34.73
C ILE A 179 -34.23 -64.36 33.95
N ILE A 180 -34.25 -64.47 32.61
CA ILE A 180 -33.12 -64.14 31.74
C ILE A 180 -32.97 -62.63 31.54
N LEU A 181 -34.09 -61.89 31.58
CA LEU A 181 -34.12 -60.45 31.32
C LEU A 181 -33.20 -59.61 32.24
N PRO A 182 -33.18 -59.80 33.58
CA PRO A 182 -32.23 -59.11 34.47
C PRO A 182 -30.76 -59.35 34.10
N PHE A 183 -30.41 -60.58 33.69
CA PHE A 183 -29.03 -60.92 33.30
C PHE A 183 -28.63 -60.17 32.02
N MET A 184 -29.52 -60.12 31.04
CA MET A 184 -29.30 -59.37 29.80
C MET A 184 -29.13 -57.86 30.06
N ILE A 185 -29.94 -57.29 30.95
CA ILE A 185 -29.83 -55.88 31.34
C ILE A 185 -28.50 -55.61 32.07
N LEU A 186 -28.09 -56.49 32.99
CA LEU A 186 -26.84 -56.37 33.73
C LEU A 186 -25.62 -56.44 32.82
N CYS A 187 -25.55 -57.45 31.92
CA CYS A 187 -24.47 -57.58 30.95
C CYS A 187 -24.36 -56.33 30.07
N ALA A 188 -25.49 -55.82 29.58
CA ALA A 188 -25.49 -54.63 28.75
C ALA A 188 -25.06 -53.37 29.52
N PHE A 189 -25.42 -53.26 30.81
CA PHE A 189 -24.96 -52.16 31.67
C PHE A 189 -23.43 -52.21 31.91
N LEU A 190 -22.86 -53.41 32.13
CA LEU A 190 -21.41 -53.59 32.30
C LEU A 190 -20.63 -53.21 31.03
N ILE A 191 -21.10 -53.68 29.86
CA ILE A 191 -20.50 -53.33 28.57
C ILE A 191 -20.56 -51.82 28.34
N SER A 192 -21.73 -51.21 28.55
CA SER A 192 -21.93 -49.76 28.42
C SER A 192 -21.00 -48.98 29.35
N GLY A 193 -20.89 -49.38 30.62
CA GLY A 193 -20.04 -48.72 31.59
C GLY A 193 -18.57 -48.71 31.18
N ASN A 194 -18.07 -49.84 30.68
CA ASN A 194 -16.68 -49.94 30.20
C ASN A 194 -16.44 -49.08 28.95
N LEU A 195 -17.40 -49.08 28.02
CA LEU A 195 -17.33 -48.30 26.78
C LEU A 195 -17.37 -46.79 27.08
N LEU A 196 -18.27 -46.35 27.96
CA LEU A 196 -18.35 -44.96 28.41
C LEU A 196 -17.08 -44.54 29.15
N LYS A 197 -16.47 -45.43 29.95
CA LYS A 197 -15.20 -45.18 30.64
C LYS A 197 -14.07 -44.96 29.64
N LYS A 198 -13.94 -45.80 28.61
CA LYS A 198 -12.93 -45.64 27.54
C LYS A 198 -13.12 -44.35 26.75
N ILE A 199 -14.37 -44.00 26.40
CA ILE A 199 -14.68 -42.75 25.69
C ILE A 199 -14.30 -41.54 26.56
N ASN A 200 -14.74 -41.51 27.83
CA ASN A 200 -14.45 -40.40 28.73
C ASN A 200 -12.95 -40.22 29.01
N LEU A 201 -12.19 -41.31 29.10
CA LEU A 201 -10.72 -41.24 29.23
C LEU A 201 -10.08 -40.64 27.97
N SER A 202 -10.57 -41.01 26.79
CA SER A 202 -10.07 -40.47 25.51
C SER A 202 -10.41 -38.97 25.37
N ILE A 203 -11.62 -38.56 25.77
CA ILE A 203 -12.06 -37.15 25.75
C ILE A 203 -11.26 -36.30 26.76
N ARG A 204 -11.00 -36.80 27.98
CA ARG A 204 -10.16 -36.06 28.94
C ARG A 204 -8.73 -35.90 28.43
N GLY A 205 -8.11 -36.96 27.91
CA GLY A 205 -6.78 -36.86 27.33
C GLY A 205 -6.71 -35.88 26.15
N PHE A 206 -7.79 -35.73 25.39
CA PHE A 206 -7.92 -34.71 24.36
C PHE A 206 -8.04 -33.29 24.95
N LYS A 207 -8.92 -33.11 25.95
CA LYS A 207 -9.13 -31.82 26.61
C LYS A 207 -7.88 -31.31 27.30
N ASP A 208 -7.17 -32.16 28.03
CA ASP A 208 -5.93 -31.81 28.75
C ASP A 208 -4.82 -31.38 27.76
N LYS A 209 -4.75 -32.00 26.57
CA LYS A 209 -3.80 -31.59 25.51
C LYS A 209 -4.15 -30.24 24.87
N ILE A 210 -5.43 -29.86 24.84
CA ILE A 210 -5.89 -28.58 24.29
C ILE A 210 -5.81 -27.44 25.32
N GLU A 211 -6.16 -27.68 26.59
CA GLU A 211 -6.12 -26.66 27.65
C GLU A 211 -4.70 -26.17 27.97
N ASN A 212 -3.66 -26.89 27.52
CA ASN A 212 -2.27 -26.49 27.65
C ASN A 212 -1.77 -25.57 26.51
N ILE A 213 -2.61 -25.22 25.53
CA ILE A 213 -2.24 -24.31 24.43
C ILE A 213 -2.64 -22.89 24.83
N ASN A 214 -1.66 -22.08 25.24
CA ASN A 214 -1.88 -20.67 25.62
C ASN A 214 -1.21 -19.67 24.67
N SER A 215 -0.27 -20.11 23.84
CA SER A 215 0.46 -19.26 22.87
C SER A 215 0.78 -19.97 21.56
N VAL A 216 1.09 -19.18 20.51
CA VAL A 216 1.55 -19.70 19.21
C VAL A 216 2.88 -20.48 19.34
N LYS A 217 3.71 -20.14 20.34
CA LYS A 217 4.96 -20.86 20.64
C LYS A 217 4.70 -22.26 21.21
N ASP A 218 3.58 -22.48 21.90
CA ASP A 218 3.24 -23.77 22.52
C ASP A 218 2.93 -24.85 21.47
N PHE A 219 2.55 -24.44 20.26
CA PHE A 219 2.41 -25.34 19.10
C PHE A 219 3.75 -25.93 18.64
N LYS A 220 4.89 -25.29 18.93
CA LYS A 220 6.23 -25.82 18.60
C LYS A 220 6.59 -27.07 19.43
N THR A 221 5.98 -27.23 20.60
CA THR A 221 6.27 -28.32 21.56
C THR A 221 5.14 -29.36 21.67
N LEU A 222 4.10 -29.26 20.83
CA LEU A 222 2.90 -30.09 20.98
C LEU A 222 3.10 -31.51 20.41
N ASP A 223 3.28 -32.50 21.28
CA ASP A 223 3.27 -33.92 20.88
C ASP A 223 1.84 -34.49 20.87
N LEU A 224 1.28 -34.58 19.67
CA LEU A 224 -0.07 -35.09 19.41
C LEU A 224 -0.11 -36.60 19.15
N SER A 225 0.97 -37.34 19.45
CA SER A 225 0.96 -38.80 19.35
C SER A 225 -0.21 -39.41 20.13
N ALA A 226 -1.00 -40.24 19.45
CA ALA A 226 -2.19 -40.84 20.02
C ALA A 226 -1.81 -41.90 21.06
N PRO A 227 -2.41 -41.91 22.26
CA PRO A 227 -2.15 -42.96 23.23
C PRO A 227 -2.62 -44.33 22.67
N LYS A 228 -1.81 -45.39 22.81
CA LYS A 228 -2.04 -46.76 22.28
C LYS A 228 -3.40 -47.42 22.62
N LYS A 229 -4.27 -46.80 23.41
CA LYS A 229 -5.55 -47.35 23.91
C LYS A 229 -6.80 -46.54 23.50
N SER A 230 -6.71 -45.66 22.51
CA SER A 230 -7.85 -44.88 21.97
C SER A 230 -8.59 -45.62 20.84
N PHE A 231 -9.82 -45.17 20.57
CA PHE A 231 -10.58 -45.55 19.37
C PHE A 231 -9.90 -45.00 18.10
N VAL A 232 -9.96 -45.76 16.99
CA VAL A 232 -9.30 -45.39 15.72
C VAL A 232 -9.88 -44.08 15.18
N GLU A 233 -11.18 -43.85 15.37
CA GLU A 233 -11.88 -42.63 14.97
C GLU A 233 -11.31 -41.39 15.66
N PHE A 234 -10.89 -41.49 16.93
CA PHE A 234 -10.22 -40.40 17.64
C PHE A 234 -8.79 -40.16 17.14
N ASN A 235 -8.12 -41.20 16.63
CA ASN A 235 -6.79 -41.05 16.03
C ASN A 235 -6.86 -40.26 14.73
N HIS A 236 -7.92 -40.43 13.92
CA HIS A 236 -8.13 -39.62 12.71
C HIS A 236 -8.33 -38.13 13.03
N ILE A 237 -9.10 -37.82 14.07
CA ILE A 237 -9.29 -36.43 14.55
C ILE A 237 -7.96 -35.84 15.03
N MET A 238 -7.16 -36.63 15.76
CA MET A 238 -5.85 -36.19 16.26
C MET A 238 -4.84 -35.96 15.14
N ASN A 239 -4.83 -36.83 14.13
CA ASN A 239 -3.98 -36.67 12.95
C ASN A 239 -4.38 -35.43 12.14
N GLY A 240 -5.68 -35.18 11.94
CA GLY A 240 -6.16 -33.97 11.28
C GLY A 240 -5.79 -32.68 12.03
N LEU A 241 -5.79 -32.71 13.37
CA LEU A 241 -5.28 -31.62 14.21
C LEU A 241 -3.77 -31.45 14.11
N THR A 242 -3.02 -32.55 13.96
CA THR A 242 -1.58 -32.53 13.73
C THR A 242 -1.25 -31.89 12.39
N ASP A 243 -2.00 -32.23 11.33
CA ASP A 243 -1.87 -31.61 10.02
C ASP A 243 -2.23 -30.12 10.05
N LEU A 244 -3.28 -29.74 10.78
CA LEU A 244 -3.65 -28.34 10.99
C LEU A 244 -2.56 -27.56 11.76
N SER A 245 -2.01 -28.16 12.83
CA SER A 245 -0.90 -27.59 13.60
C SER A 245 0.34 -27.37 12.73
N ASN A 246 0.69 -28.36 11.89
CA ASN A 246 1.81 -28.24 10.95
C ASN A 246 1.56 -27.16 9.89
N LYS A 247 0.32 -27.05 9.37
CA LYS A 247 -0.05 -25.97 8.45
C LYS A 247 0.02 -24.58 9.11
N LEU A 248 -0.46 -24.45 10.34
CA LEU A 248 -0.39 -23.19 11.09
C LEU A 248 1.05 -22.79 11.42
N ARG A 249 1.92 -23.77 11.71
CA ARG A 249 3.37 -23.56 11.91
C ARG A 249 4.03 -22.91 10.69
N ASN A 250 3.60 -23.25 9.48
CA ASN A 250 4.14 -22.69 8.25
C ASN A 250 3.54 -21.30 7.89
N ILE A 251 2.42 -20.92 8.50
CA ILE A 251 1.72 -19.65 8.22
C ILE A 251 2.05 -18.57 9.27
N ALA A 252 2.40 -18.97 10.50
CA ALA A 252 2.78 -18.03 11.54
C ALA A 252 4.18 -17.43 11.28
N VAL A 253 4.21 -16.32 10.55
CA VAL A 253 5.38 -15.42 10.50
C VAL A 253 5.65 -14.92 11.92
N ASP A 254 6.91 -15.02 12.38
CA ASP A 254 7.30 -14.59 13.73
C ASP A 254 6.89 -13.13 13.93
N LYS A 255 6.16 -12.85 15.02
CA LYS A 255 5.67 -11.51 15.38
C LYS A 255 6.79 -10.45 15.34
N ASP A 256 8.00 -10.87 15.71
CA ASP A 256 9.20 -10.04 15.75
C ASP A 256 9.62 -9.56 14.35
N ILE A 257 9.37 -10.36 13.31
CA ILE A 257 9.66 -10.02 11.91
C ILE A 257 8.65 -9.00 11.38
N LEU A 258 7.37 -9.16 11.69
CA LEU A 258 6.32 -8.20 11.31
C LEU A 258 6.48 -6.86 12.02
N GLU A 259 6.79 -6.86 13.32
CA GLU A 259 7.10 -5.62 14.05
C GLU A 259 8.34 -4.91 13.48
N PHE A 260 9.32 -5.68 12.99
CA PHE A 260 10.51 -5.14 12.35
C PHE A 260 10.21 -4.49 11.00
N GLU A 261 9.39 -5.12 10.16
CA GLU A 261 8.98 -4.54 8.87
C GLU A 261 8.20 -3.24 9.06
N VAL A 262 7.31 -3.18 10.06
CA VAL A 262 6.60 -1.94 10.43
C VAL A 262 7.58 -0.85 10.88
N LYS A 263 8.57 -1.19 11.73
CA LYS A 263 9.62 -0.23 12.14
C LYS A 263 10.47 0.25 10.96
N LEU A 264 10.82 -0.63 10.02
CA LEU A 264 11.54 -0.27 8.79
C LEU A 264 10.72 0.66 7.89
N LEU A 265 9.40 0.45 7.81
CA LEU A 265 8.49 1.32 7.06
C LEU A 265 8.35 2.70 7.72
N ASP A 266 8.26 2.78 9.05
CA ASP A 266 8.24 4.08 9.77
C ASP A 266 9.51 4.90 9.51
N LYS A 267 10.63 4.21 9.30
CA LYS A 267 11.93 4.79 8.97
C LYS A 267 12.02 5.31 7.52
N MET A 268 11.07 5.00 6.64
CA MET A 268 10.98 5.60 5.30
C MET A 268 10.56 7.07 5.30
N ILE A 269 10.24 7.66 6.46
CA ILE A 269 10.04 9.11 6.56
C ILE A 269 11.42 9.79 6.44
N ILE A 270 11.77 10.16 5.20
CA ILE A 270 13.02 10.87 4.90
C ILE A 270 12.89 12.32 5.36
N THR A 271 13.67 12.70 6.37
CA THR A 271 13.80 14.09 6.81
C THR A 271 15.05 14.74 6.22
N SER A 272 15.14 16.07 6.29
CA SER A 272 16.32 16.83 5.83
C SER A 272 17.61 16.42 6.54
N ASP A 273 17.53 16.07 7.83
CA ASP A 273 18.70 15.63 8.61
C ASP A 273 19.21 14.27 8.14
N VAL A 274 18.30 13.34 7.80
CA VAL A 274 18.64 12.02 7.25
C VAL A 274 19.34 12.13 5.90
N ILE A 275 19.00 13.13 5.08
CA ILE A 275 19.66 13.36 3.79
C ILE A 275 21.09 13.86 4.00
N ARG A 276 21.29 14.82 4.90
CA ARG A 276 22.61 15.41 5.19
C ARG A 276 23.59 14.36 5.74
N ASP A 277 23.12 13.56 6.69
CA ASP A 277 23.94 12.61 7.46
C ASP A 277 23.61 11.14 7.13
N TRP A 278 23.29 10.86 5.85
CA TRP A 278 22.76 9.56 5.42
C TRP A 278 23.66 8.37 5.75
N LYS A 279 24.98 8.55 5.77
CA LYS A 279 25.93 7.49 6.13
C LYS A 279 25.76 7.02 7.58
N GLU A 280 25.54 7.96 8.50
CA GLU A 280 25.27 7.64 9.91
C GLU A 280 23.92 6.96 10.06
N TYR A 281 22.91 7.44 9.33
CA TYR A 281 21.60 6.80 9.31
C TYR A 281 21.67 5.32 8.87
N ILE A 282 22.47 5.00 7.84
CA ILE A 282 22.67 3.62 7.39
C ILE A 282 23.43 2.77 8.42
N LYS A 283 24.37 3.36 9.17
CA LYS A 283 25.04 2.66 10.28
C LYS A 283 24.07 2.29 11.39
N ASP A 284 23.16 3.20 11.77
CA ASP A 284 22.11 2.94 12.76
C ASP A 284 21.14 1.87 12.27
N LEU A 285 20.76 1.93 11.00
CA LEU A 285 19.89 0.96 10.36
C LEU A 285 20.50 -0.45 10.36
N LEU A 286 21.81 -0.56 10.11
CA LEU A 286 22.54 -1.82 10.22
C LEU A 286 22.49 -2.38 11.64
N HIS A 287 22.52 -1.54 12.67
CA HIS A 287 22.37 -1.98 14.06
C HIS A 287 20.96 -2.51 14.34
N GLU A 288 19.92 -1.83 13.85
CA GLU A 288 18.52 -2.25 14.00
C GLU A 288 18.22 -3.57 13.26
N ILE A 289 18.73 -3.74 12.02
CA ILE A 289 18.61 -5.00 11.26
C ILE A 289 19.21 -6.15 12.06
N ASN A 290 20.35 -5.92 12.70
CA ASN A 290 21.07 -6.94 13.45
C ASN A 290 20.35 -7.43 14.73
N ILE A 291 19.28 -6.75 15.16
CA ILE A 291 18.39 -7.22 16.25
C ILE A 291 17.58 -8.45 15.80
N VAL A 292 17.25 -8.53 14.50
CA VAL A 292 16.31 -9.51 13.95
C VAL A 292 17.01 -10.53 13.06
N LEU A 293 18.02 -10.09 12.31
CA LEU A 293 18.80 -10.94 11.40
C LEU A 293 20.30 -10.68 11.62
N PRO A 294 21.14 -11.69 11.91
CA PRO A 294 22.57 -11.50 12.08
C PRO A 294 23.24 -11.09 10.77
N VAL A 295 23.46 -9.78 10.60
CA VAL A 295 24.07 -9.16 9.41
C VAL A 295 25.41 -8.56 9.81
N HIS A 296 26.46 -8.87 9.05
CA HIS A 296 27.82 -8.39 9.33
C HIS A 296 28.19 -7.15 8.52
N CYS A 297 27.67 -7.05 7.29
CA CYS A 297 27.90 -5.91 6.44
C CYS A 297 26.72 -5.63 5.50
N LEU A 298 26.55 -4.34 5.17
CA LEU A 298 25.70 -3.86 4.11
C LEU A 298 26.58 -3.24 3.02
N ILE A 299 26.34 -3.60 1.77
CA ILE A 299 27.04 -3.09 0.60
C ILE A 299 26.05 -2.24 -0.17
N THR A 300 26.44 -1.01 -0.51
CA THR A 300 25.67 -0.16 -1.41
C THR A 300 26.56 0.26 -2.57
N ILE A 301 26.04 0.18 -3.78
CA ILE A 301 26.75 0.47 -5.02
C ILE A 301 25.90 1.43 -5.81
N PHE A 302 26.42 2.60 -6.12
CA PHE A 302 25.70 3.63 -6.89
C PHE A 302 26.48 4.06 -8.12
N LYS A 303 25.78 4.26 -9.22
CA LYS A 303 26.33 4.88 -10.43
C LYS A 303 26.37 6.40 -10.24
N ALA A 304 27.56 6.99 -10.17
CA ALA A 304 27.71 8.43 -10.03
C ALA A 304 27.50 9.15 -11.37
N ASN A 305 28.16 8.64 -12.43
CA ASN A 305 28.15 9.12 -13.82
C ASN A 305 28.20 7.92 -14.79
N ASP A 306 28.17 8.15 -16.11
CA ASP A 306 28.04 7.05 -17.08
C ASP A 306 29.17 5.99 -17.04
N GLU A 307 30.33 6.29 -16.44
CA GLU A 307 31.50 5.41 -16.33
C GLU A 307 32.03 5.17 -14.89
N PHE A 308 31.41 5.74 -13.84
CA PHE A 308 31.96 5.67 -12.47
C PHE A 308 30.97 5.10 -11.45
N TYR A 309 31.43 4.13 -10.64
CA TYR A 309 30.66 3.53 -9.53
C TYR A 309 31.27 3.85 -8.17
N GLU A 310 30.41 4.28 -7.26
CA GLU A 310 30.72 4.45 -5.85
C GLU A 310 30.25 3.23 -5.07
N ILE A 311 31.16 2.57 -4.37
CA ILE A 311 30.87 1.43 -3.50
C ILE A 311 31.07 1.89 -2.06
N GLU A 312 30.03 1.79 -1.25
CA GLU A 312 30.07 2.08 0.18
C GLU A 312 29.72 0.81 0.94
N VAL A 313 30.66 0.32 1.75
CA VAL A 313 30.49 -0.88 2.57
C VAL A 313 30.37 -0.46 4.03
N PHE A 314 29.25 -0.77 4.65
CA PHE A 314 28.95 -0.51 6.05
C PHE A 314 29.15 -1.78 6.86
N TRP A 315 30.00 -1.72 7.87
CA TRP A 315 30.35 -2.84 8.73
C TRP A 315 29.84 -2.64 10.14
N LEU A 316 29.25 -3.69 10.72
CA LEU A 316 28.80 -3.66 12.12
C LEU A 316 29.97 -3.46 13.10
N GLY A 317 31.14 -4.01 12.78
CA GLY A 317 32.39 -3.87 13.53
C GLY A 317 33.60 -4.07 12.62
N LYS A 318 34.82 -3.93 13.12
CA LYS A 318 36.04 -4.01 12.28
C LYS A 318 36.34 -5.47 11.88
N PRO A 319 36.23 -5.84 10.59
CA PRO A 319 36.51 -7.20 10.09
C PRO A 319 38.01 -7.43 9.90
N ASN A 320 38.40 -8.69 9.67
CA ASN A 320 39.77 -9.03 9.30
C ASN A 320 40.07 -8.61 7.83
N GLU A 321 41.34 -8.41 7.48
CA GLU A 321 41.74 -7.97 6.12
C GLU A 321 41.33 -8.95 5.01
N LYS A 322 41.24 -10.26 5.32
CA LYS A 322 40.83 -11.26 4.32
C LYS A 322 39.36 -11.12 3.95
N VAL A 323 38.51 -10.79 4.93
CA VAL A 323 37.07 -10.56 4.77
C VAL A 323 36.82 -9.25 4.01
N ILE A 324 37.59 -8.19 4.28
CA ILE A 324 37.53 -6.94 3.50
C ILE A 324 37.77 -7.23 2.02
N LYS A 325 38.88 -7.91 1.69
CA LYS A 325 39.21 -8.28 0.30
C LYS A 325 38.17 -9.19 -0.34
N HIS A 326 37.54 -10.08 0.44
CA HIS A 326 36.48 -10.93 -0.05
C HIS A 326 35.23 -10.11 -0.42
N ILE A 327 34.78 -9.22 0.44
CA ILE A 327 33.62 -8.35 0.20
C ILE A 327 33.86 -7.35 -0.94
N GLU A 328 35.06 -6.80 -1.07
CA GLU A 328 35.42 -5.98 -2.24
C GLU A 328 35.29 -6.76 -3.56
N ASN A 329 35.75 -8.02 -3.58
CA ASN A 329 35.61 -8.88 -4.74
C ASN A 329 34.14 -9.21 -5.04
N VAL A 330 33.33 -9.46 -4.01
CA VAL A 330 31.89 -9.68 -4.14
C VAL A 330 31.22 -8.44 -4.73
N ALA A 331 31.51 -7.24 -4.22
CA ALA A 331 30.95 -5.99 -4.74
C ALA A 331 31.34 -5.75 -6.21
N ARG A 332 32.60 -6.02 -6.58
CA ARG A 332 33.06 -5.94 -7.98
C ARG A 332 32.37 -6.98 -8.88
N GLN A 333 32.12 -8.20 -8.38
CA GLN A 333 31.37 -9.21 -9.11
C GLN A 333 29.90 -8.83 -9.30
N MET A 334 29.27 -8.19 -8.30
CA MET A 334 27.88 -7.71 -8.40
C MET A 334 27.72 -6.68 -9.53
N ILE A 335 28.71 -5.80 -9.73
CA ILE A 335 28.73 -4.85 -10.85
C ILE A 335 28.86 -5.58 -12.19
N LYS A 336 29.80 -6.54 -12.28
CA LYS A 336 30.05 -7.31 -13.52
C LYS A 336 28.87 -8.20 -13.92
N SER A 337 28.12 -8.76 -12.96
CA SER A 337 26.97 -9.62 -13.27
C SER A 337 25.76 -8.84 -13.80
N HIS A 338 25.65 -7.55 -13.45
CA HIS A 338 24.53 -6.70 -13.86
C HIS A 338 24.84 -5.80 -15.07
N HIS A 339 26.13 -5.60 -15.44
CA HIS A 339 26.53 -4.81 -16.61
C HIS A 339 27.69 -5.45 -17.40
N LYS A 340 27.53 -5.56 -18.73
CA LYS A 340 28.50 -6.15 -19.69
C LYS A 340 29.72 -5.26 -20.03
N LEU A 341 30.34 -4.58 -19.06
CA LEU A 341 31.49 -3.69 -19.32
C LEU A 341 32.71 -4.10 -18.48
N ASP A 342 33.87 -4.17 -19.14
CA ASP A 342 35.06 -4.90 -18.65
C ASP A 342 36.00 -4.08 -17.77
N ILE A 343 35.86 -2.75 -17.70
CA ILE A 343 36.73 -1.89 -16.88
C ILE A 343 35.90 -0.72 -16.35
N LEU A 344 35.75 -0.63 -15.03
CA LEU A 344 35.08 0.47 -14.35
C LEU A 344 36.00 0.96 -13.24
N ASP A 345 36.34 2.25 -13.27
CA ASP A 345 36.93 2.91 -12.12
C ASP A 345 35.87 2.96 -11.02
N CYS A 346 36.22 2.41 -9.86
CA CYS A 346 35.34 2.40 -8.71
C CYS A 346 36.09 2.84 -7.45
N SER A 347 35.51 3.78 -6.72
CA SER A 347 35.95 4.11 -5.35
C SER A 347 35.23 3.20 -4.36
N ILE A 348 35.99 2.56 -3.47
CA ILE A 348 35.44 1.74 -2.38
C ILE A 348 35.71 2.46 -1.06
N ASN A 349 34.63 2.80 -0.36
CA ASN A 349 34.66 3.43 0.95
C ASN A 349 34.14 2.46 2.00
N HIS A 350 34.86 2.33 3.12
CA HIS A 350 34.46 1.48 4.24
C HIS A 350 34.02 2.35 5.42
N ASN A 351 32.80 2.09 5.92
CA ASN A 351 32.19 2.77 7.03
C ASN A 351 32.00 1.79 8.18
N PHE A 352 32.40 2.15 9.40
CA PHE A 352 32.30 1.28 10.57
C PHE A 352 31.29 1.87 11.57
N THR A 353 30.35 1.05 12.04
CA THR A 353 29.33 1.46 13.04
C THR A 353 29.94 1.57 14.44
N ASN A 354 30.88 0.68 14.79
CA ASN A 354 31.57 0.71 16.09
C ASN A 354 33.04 0.31 15.92
N GLU A 355 33.95 1.28 16.11
CA GLU A 355 35.41 1.07 15.95
C GLU A 355 36.02 0.16 17.03
N ASN A 356 35.37 0.03 18.20
CA ASN A 356 35.85 -0.74 19.34
C ASN A 356 35.39 -2.21 19.32
N TYR A 357 34.52 -2.59 18.38
CA TYR A 357 34.01 -3.96 18.26
C TYR A 357 34.73 -4.67 17.10
N SER A 358 35.48 -5.73 17.38
CA SER A 358 36.25 -6.46 16.36
C SER A 358 35.59 -7.78 15.99
N LEU A 359 35.35 -7.97 14.70
CA LEU A 359 34.77 -9.17 14.09
C LEU A 359 35.86 -10.24 13.80
N VAL A 360 36.69 -10.56 14.81
CA VAL A 360 37.93 -11.36 14.65
C VAL A 360 37.67 -12.81 14.23
N THR A 361 36.47 -13.36 14.49
CA THR A 361 36.16 -14.80 14.35
C THR A 361 35.40 -15.18 13.07
N LEU A 362 35.20 -14.25 12.12
CA LEU A 362 34.48 -14.53 10.87
C LEU A 362 35.39 -15.16 9.82
N ASP A 363 35.09 -16.41 9.44
CA ASP A 363 35.75 -17.12 8.34
C ASP A 363 34.95 -16.94 7.04
N ILE A 364 35.63 -16.97 5.88
CA ILE A 364 34.99 -16.66 4.58
C ILE A 364 33.84 -17.64 4.25
N LYS A 365 33.93 -18.88 4.75
CA LYS A 365 32.92 -19.92 4.56
C LYS A 365 31.60 -19.63 5.28
N ASP A 366 31.64 -18.75 6.27
CA ASP A 366 30.49 -18.45 7.12
C ASP A 366 29.69 -17.25 6.61
N ILE A 367 30.06 -16.67 5.45
CA ILE A 367 29.42 -15.48 4.87
C ILE A 367 28.70 -15.87 3.57
N GLU A 368 27.37 -15.87 3.61
CA GLU A 368 26.53 -15.86 2.41
C GLU A 368 26.13 -14.41 2.06
N HIS A 369 25.85 -14.13 0.80
CA HIS A 369 25.45 -12.79 0.35
C HIS A 369 24.19 -12.84 -0.51
N GLU A 370 23.27 -11.91 -0.26
CA GLU A 370 22.11 -11.63 -1.11
C GLU A 370 22.13 -10.17 -1.56
N ALA A 371 21.68 -9.91 -2.79
CA ALA A 371 21.68 -8.56 -3.35
C ALA A 371 20.49 -8.31 -4.27
N LYS A 372 20.09 -7.03 -4.34
CA LYS A 372 19.01 -6.52 -5.18
C LYS A 372 19.43 -5.24 -5.88
N SER A 373 19.01 -5.07 -7.14
CA SER A 373 19.39 -3.94 -7.98
C SER A 373 18.17 -3.14 -8.46
N ILE A 374 18.32 -1.83 -8.55
CA ILE A 374 17.34 -0.91 -9.16
C ILE A 374 18.06 0.02 -10.13
N LEU A 375 17.41 0.34 -11.24
CA LEU A 375 17.86 1.36 -12.18
C LEU A 375 16.77 2.42 -12.25
N LEU A 376 17.10 3.67 -11.90
CA LEU A 376 16.20 4.81 -12.06
C LEU A 376 16.46 5.50 -13.39
N ASP A 377 15.39 5.79 -14.13
CA ASP A 377 15.47 6.43 -15.46
C ASP A 377 15.88 7.91 -15.37
N ALA A 378 15.45 8.63 -14.32
CA ALA A 378 15.81 10.02 -14.06
C ALA A 378 15.68 10.35 -12.56
N PRO A 379 16.73 10.91 -11.91
CA PRO A 379 18.10 11.03 -12.41
C PRO A 379 18.68 9.63 -12.66
N LYS A 380 19.64 9.48 -13.59
CA LYS A 380 20.28 8.19 -13.94
C LYS A 380 21.10 7.62 -12.76
N ILE A 381 20.43 7.25 -11.69
CA ILE A 381 21.01 6.67 -10.49
C ILE A 381 20.68 5.18 -10.54
N GLY A 382 21.67 4.38 -10.93
CA GLY A 382 21.63 2.93 -10.76
C GLY A 382 22.15 2.58 -9.37
N GLY A 383 21.45 1.71 -8.66
CA GLY A 383 21.77 1.29 -7.29
C GLY A 383 21.74 -0.24 -7.15
N ILE A 384 22.76 -0.83 -6.52
CA ILE A 384 22.71 -2.21 -6.03
C ILE A 384 22.92 -2.17 -4.52
N VAL A 385 22.03 -2.84 -3.78
CA VAL A 385 22.17 -3.02 -2.34
C VAL A 385 22.33 -4.50 -2.05
N GLY A 386 23.31 -4.86 -1.23
CA GLY A 386 23.58 -6.24 -0.83
C GLY A 386 23.82 -6.37 0.67
N LEU A 387 23.50 -7.53 1.22
CA LEU A 387 23.70 -7.89 2.63
C LEU A 387 24.63 -9.09 2.73
N GLY A 388 25.59 -9.03 3.67
CA GLY A 388 26.39 -10.17 4.09
C GLY A 388 25.83 -10.81 5.35
N ILE A 389 25.33 -12.03 5.23
CA ILE A 389 24.64 -12.80 6.29
C ILE A 389 25.45 -14.04 6.69
N GLN A 390 25.18 -14.57 7.88
CA GLN A 390 25.86 -15.76 8.39
C GLN A 390 25.29 -17.06 7.78
N SER A 391 26.16 -17.96 7.31
CA SER A 391 25.81 -19.18 6.53
C SER A 391 25.07 -20.29 7.29
N ASN A 392 24.80 -20.14 8.58
CA ASN A 392 24.23 -21.18 9.45
C ASN A 392 22.73 -21.02 9.73
N LEU A 393 22.06 -20.08 9.06
CA LEU A 393 20.61 -19.99 9.08
C LEU A 393 20.06 -21.08 8.15
N GLU A 394 19.41 -22.10 8.72
CA GLU A 394 18.70 -23.11 7.95
C GLU A 394 17.82 -22.43 6.88
N LYS A 395 17.87 -22.91 5.63
CA LYS A 395 17.14 -22.37 4.46
C LYS A 395 15.62 -22.49 4.64
N ASP A 396 15.07 -21.72 5.56
CA ASP A 396 13.65 -21.61 5.79
C ASP A 396 13.09 -20.58 4.80
N SER A 397 12.02 -20.93 4.09
CA SER A 397 11.41 -20.07 3.05
C SER A 397 10.99 -18.70 3.59
N ILE A 398 10.78 -18.59 4.91
CA ILE A 398 10.42 -17.35 5.59
C ILE A 398 11.62 -16.38 5.64
N HIS A 399 12.84 -16.86 5.92
CA HIS A 399 14.02 -16.00 6.01
C HIS A 399 14.38 -15.35 4.66
N SER A 400 14.23 -16.09 3.55
CA SER A 400 14.47 -15.54 2.20
C SER A 400 13.46 -14.44 1.85
N ILE A 401 12.18 -14.59 2.21
CA ILE A 401 11.16 -13.55 2.01
C ILE A 401 11.50 -12.28 2.81
N VAL A 402 11.98 -12.45 4.04
CA VAL A 402 12.34 -11.32 4.92
C VAL A 402 13.58 -10.59 4.40
N ILE A 403 14.61 -11.32 3.99
CA ILE A 403 15.81 -10.73 3.39
C ILE A 403 15.44 -9.96 2.12
N ASP A 404 14.57 -10.52 1.27
CA ASP A 404 14.12 -9.83 0.05
C ASP A 404 13.30 -8.55 0.37
N SER A 405 12.43 -8.58 1.39
CA SER A 405 11.68 -7.39 1.83
C SER A 405 12.61 -6.30 2.38
N ILE A 406 13.59 -6.68 3.23
CA ILE A 406 14.58 -5.76 3.78
C ILE A 406 15.42 -5.14 2.65
N LEU A 407 15.95 -5.96 1.73
CA LEU A 407 16.73 -5.48 0.59
C LEU A 407 15.91 -4.52 -0.29
N THR A 408 14.64 -4.82 -0.54
CA THR A 408 13.74 -3.95 -1.31
C THR A 408 13.54 -2.61 -0.62
N THR A 409 13.25 -2.64 0.68
CA THR A 409 13.00 -1.43 1.48
C THR A 409 14.25 -0.57 1.56
N LEU A 410 15.41 -1.18 1.81
CA LEU A 410 16.71 -0.52 1.81
C LEU A 410 17.05 0.08 0.46
N LEU A 411 16.88 -0.68 -0.63
CA LEU A 411 17.15 -0.21 -1.98
C LEU A 411 16.31 1.03 -2.34
N ASN A 412 15.02 1.00 -1.99
CA ASN A 412 14.13 2.15 -2.18
C ASN A 412 14.53 3.34 -1.30
N LEU A 413 14.88 3.11 -0.02
CA LEU A 413 15.26 4.15 0.92
C LEU A 413 16.58 4.83 0.51
N VAL A 414 17.64 4.05 0.29
CA VAL A 414 18.95 4.62 -0.08
C VAL A 414 18.89 5.22 -1.49
N GLY A 415 18.18 4.60 -2.42
CA GLY A 415 17.93 5.16 -3.74
C GLY A 415 17.22 6.52 -3.67
N SER A 416 16.20 6.64 -2.82
CA SER A 416 15.47 7.91 -2.61
C SER A 416 16.34 8.98 -1.95
N ILE A 417 17.10 8.64 -0.90
CA ILE A 417 18.00 9.59 -0.24
C ILE A 417 19.06 10.11 -1.23
N LYS A 418 19.69 9.21 -2.01
CA LYS A 418 20.73 9.58 -2.98
C LYS A 418 20.16 10.43 -4.12
N ALA A 419 18.96 10.10 -4.60
CA ALA A 419 18.26 10.93 -5.58
C ALA A 419 17.98 12.32 -5.04
N ILE A 420 17.41 12.43 -3.83
CA ILE A 420 17.12 13.71 -3.20
C ILE A 420 18.40 14.51 -2.97
N ASN A 421 19.48 13.90 -2.46
CA ASN A 421 20.74 14.60 -2.26
C ASN A 421 21.30 15.17 -3.57
N LYS A 422 21.31 14.38 -4.65
CA LYS A 422 21.77 14.85 -5.97
C LYS A 422 20.87 15.95 -6.54
N TYR A 423 19.55 15.88 -6.29
CA TYR A 423 18.64 16.98 -6.63
C TYR A 423 18.95 18.24 -5.84
N THR A 424 19.19 18.13 -4.54
CA THR A 424 19.54 19.26 -3.67
C THR A 424 20.87 19.90 -4.09
N GLU A 425 21.91 19.12 -4.36
CA GLU A 425 23.21 19.62 -4.86
C GLU A 425 23.05 20.39 -6.19
N ASN A 426 22.25 19.85 -7.12
CA ASN A 426 21.95 20.54 -8.37
C ASN A 426 21.15 21.83 -8.13
N LEU A 427 20.18 21.81 -7.21
CA LEU A 427 19.40 22.99 -6.85
C LEU A 427 20.27 24.08 -6.21
N GLU A 428 21.18 23.72 -5.31
CA GLU A 428 22.16 24.65 -4.74
C GLU A 428 23.09 25.22 -5.81
N PHE A 429 23.55 24.38 -6.75
CA PHE A 429 24.35 24.83 -7.87
C PHE A 429 23.60 25.87 -8.72
N TYR A 430 22.37 25.61 -9.14
CA TYR A 430 21.60 26.56 -9.96
C TYR A 430 21.10 27.79 -9.18
N ALA A 431 20.91 27.68 -7.86
CA ALA A 431 20.56 28.83 -7.02
C ALA A 431 21.75 29.78 -6.83
N THR A 432 22.98 29.25 -6.88
CA THR A 432 24.19 30.02 -6.60
C THR A 432 25.00 30.37 -7.85
N ARG A 433 24.83 29.64 -8.94
CA ARG A 433 25.59 29.77 -10.18
C ARG A 433 24.71 30.13 -11.38
N ASP A 434 25.24 30.99 -12.23
CA ASP A 434 24.66 31.32 -13.54
C ASP A 434 24.74 30.09 -14.45
N PRO A 435 23.62 29.61 -15.04
CA PRO A 435 23.59 28.37 -15.81
C PRO A 435 24.37 28.47 -17.13
N LEU A 436 24.63 29.68 -17.64
CA LEU A 436 25.36 29.89 -18.89
C LEU A 436 26.87 29.77 -18.68
N THR A 437 27.39 30.45 -17.65
CA THR A 437 28.84 30.62 -17.40
C THR A 437 29.36 29.81 -16.22
N SER A 438 28.48 29.22 -15.40
CA SER A 438 28.80 28.56 -14.12
C SER A 438 29.47 29.46 -13.07
N LEU A 439 29.48 30.78 -13.29
CA LEU A 439 29.97 31.78 -12.33
C LEU A 439 28.93 32.08 -11.26
N PHE A 440 29.30 32.77 -10.18
CA PHE A 440 28.32 33.17 -9.18
C PHE A 440 27.27 34.12 -9.77
N THR A 441 26.03 34.01 -9.30
CA THR A 441 24.94 34.93 -9.69
C THR A 441 25.08 36.28 -8.99
N GLN A 442 24.38 37.30 -9.50
CA GLN A 442 24.24 38.62 -8.88
C GLN A 442 23.89 38.55 -7.38
N ARG A 443 22.99 37.63 -7.02
CA ARG A 443 22.55 37.43 -5.64
C ARG A 443 23.72 37.00 -4.75
N VAL A 444 24.45 35.97 -5.17
CA VAL A 444 25.59 35.45 -4.41
C VAL A 444 26.72 36.47 -4.34
N PHE A 445 26.94 37.24 -5.42
CA PHE A 445 27.87 38.37 -5.41
C PHE A 445 27.56 39.37 -4.29
N ARG A 446 26.30 39.77 -4.15
CA ARG A 446 25.89 40.72 -3.09
C ARG A 446 26.15 40.14 -1.69
N ASP A 447 25.79 38.88 -1.46
CA ASP A 447 26.01 38.23 -0.16
C ASP A 447 27.51 38.12 0.16
N LEU A 448 28.33 37.73 -0.84
CA LEU A 448 29.78 37.60 -0.69
C LEU A 448 30.48 38.95 -0.51
N MET A 449 30.03 39.99 -1.20
CA MET A 449 30.57 41.35 -1.03
C MET A 449 30.25 41.90 0.37
N GLU A 450 29.04 41.68 0.89
CA GLU A 450 28.70 42.06 2.27
C GLU A 450 29.54 41.29 3.30
N TYR A 451 29.73 39.98 3.07
CA TYR A 451 30.61 39.15 3.88
C TYR A 451 32.06 39.67 3.86
N GLU A 452 32.57 39.99 2.67
CA GLU A 452 33.94 40.44 2.47
C GLU A 452 34.20 41.81 3.12
N ILE A 453 33.25 42.75 3.04
CA ILE A 453 33.32 44.02 3.78
C ILE A 453 33.45 43.79 5.29
N LYS A 454 32.63 42.89 5.86
CA LYS A 454 32.69 42.56 7.29
C LYS A 454 34.00 41.88 7.66
N ARG A 455 34.51 41.01 6.78
CA ARG A 455 35.78 40.30 6.97
C ARG A 455 36.97 41.27 6.90
N ALA A 456 37.03 42.12 5.87
CA ALA A 456 38.04 43.15 5.69
C ALA A 456 38.07 44.15 6.86
N ALA A 457 36.90 44.60 7.34
CA ALA A 457 36.79 45.44 8.54
C ALA A 457 37.34 44.76 9.80
N ARG A 458 37.08 43.46 9.97
CA ARG A 458 37.53 42.68 11.13
C ARG A 458 39.03 42.39 11.11
N HIS A 459 39.59 42.13 9.93
CA HIS A 459 40.98 41.73 9.75
C HIS A 459 41.89 42.88 9.29
N ASN A 460 41.33 44.06 9.07
CA ASN A 460 42.01 45.29 8.71
C ASN A 460 42.87 45.18 7.44
N TYR A 461 42.27 44.67 6.35
CA TYR A 461 42.88 44.63 5.02
C TYR A 461 42.00 45.35 3.97
N THR A 462 42.60 45.61 2.80
CA THR A 462 41.93 46.22 1.64
C THR A 462 41.57 45.19 0.59
N PHE A 463 40.53 45.44 -0.19
CA PHE A 463 40.20 44.61 -1.35
C PHE A 463 39.78 45.49 -2.53
N GLY A 464 39.98 44.97 -3.74
CA GLY A 464 39.55 45.61 -4.99
C GLY A 464 38.22 45.06 -5.48
N LEU A 465 37.38 45.92 -6.03
CA LEU A 465 36.18 45.57 -6.79
C LEU A 465 36.37 45.99 -8.23
N LEU A 466 36.07 45.08 -9.16
CA LEU A 466 36.01 45.33 -10.59
C LEU A 466 34.59 45.10 -11.09
N VAL A 467 34.07 46.07 -11.83
CA VAL A 467 32.85 45.94 -12.64
C VAL A 467 33.28 45.94 -14.11
N ILE A 468 32.86 44.91 -14.85
CA ILE A 468 33.34 44.60 -16.19
C ILE A 468 32.14 44.45 -17.11
N ASP A 469 32.16 45.10 -18.25
CA ASP A 469 31.08 45.02 -19.23
C ASP A 469 31.61 44.82 -20.65
N CYS A 470 30.89 44.04 -21.45
CA CYS A 470 31.24 43.75 -22.83
C CYS A 470 30.92 44.92 -23.78
N ASP A 471 31.96 45.41 -24.45
CA ASP A 471 31.79 46.47 -25.44
C ASP A 471 31.09 45.95 -26.71
N ASN A 472 30.00 46.62 -27.10
CA ASN A 472 29.25 46.35 -28.34
C ASN A 472 28.69 44.92 -28.43
N PHE A 473 28.29 44.31 -27.30
CA PHE A 473 27.71 42.96 -27.31
C PHE A 473 26.38 42.86 -28.07
N LYS A 474 25.50 43.87 -27.95
CA LYS A 474 24.20 43.90 -28.64
C LYS A 474 24.31 43.74 -30.18
N PRO A 475 25.16 44.50 -30.89
CA PRO A 475 25.43 44.24 -32.30
C PRO A 475 25.85 42.80 -32.65
N ILE A 476 26.60 42.11 -31.77
CA ILE A 476 27.00 40.70 -32.00
C ILE A 476 25.76 39.81 -31.96
N ASN A 477 24.88 40.00 -30.97
CA ASN A 477 23.62 39.26 -30.89
C ASN A 477 22.69 39.55 -32.08
N ASP A 478 22.57 40.82 -32.48
CA ASP A 478 21.72 41.22 -33.58
C ASP A 478 22.19 40.65 -34.93
N ALA A 479 23.50 40.49 -35.11
CA ALA A 479 24.10 39.98 -36.35
C ALA A 479 24.14 38.45 -36.45
N HIS A 480 24.44 37.75 -35.35
CA HIS A 480 24.76 36.32 -35.37
C HIS A 480 23.85 35.47 -34.45
N GLY A 481 22.88 36.10 -33.78
CA GLY A 481 21.93 35.45 -32.88
C GLY A 481 22.48 35.20 -31.47
N HIS A 482 21.56 35.08 -30.51
CA HIS A 482 21.89 34.90 -29.08
C HIS A 482 22.73 33.66 -28.77
N THR A 483 22.58 32.57 -29.52
CA THR A 483 23.39 31.36 -29.31
C THR A 483 24.88 31.62 -29.51
N PHE A 484 25.25 32.51 -30.43
CA PHE A 484 26.64 32.88 -30.64
C PHE A 484 27.13 33.89 -29.60
N GLY A 485 26.28 34.84 -29.18
CA GLY A 485 26.59 35.71 -28.04
C GLY A 485 26.82 34.94 -26.74
N ASP A 486 26.05 33.88 -26.52
CA ASP A 486 26.21 32.96 -25.38
C ASP A 486 27.58 32.27 -25.38
N GLU A 487 28.13 31.95 -26.56
CA GLU A 487 29.49 31.41 -26.68
C GLU A 487 30.55 32.45 -26.30
N PHE A 488 30.34 33.71 -26.67
CA PHE A 488 31.20 34.83 -26.23
C PHE A 488 31.19 35.00 -24.72
N LEU A 489 30.01 34.99 -24.10
CA LEU A 489 29.90 35.15 -22.65
C LEU A 489 30.54 33.98 -21.89
N LYS A 490 30.43 32.75 -22.41
CA LYS A 490 31.16 31.59 -21.87
C LYS A 490 32.67 31.74 -22.00
N ALA A 491 33.14 32.15 -23.17
CA ALA A 491 34.57 32.37 -23.41
C ALA A 491 35.13 33.46 -22.50
N LEU A 492 34.41 34.58 -22.35
CA LEU A 492 34.75 35.65 -21.42
C LEU A 492 34.78 35.14 -19.98
N GLY A 493 33.75 34.40 -19.55
CA GLY A 493 33.71 33.82 -18.21
C GLY A 493 34.92 32.93 -17.90
N ASN A 494 35.36 32.12 -18.86
CA ASN A 494 36.57 31.30 -18.75
C ASN A 494 37.84 32.16 -18.65
N ILE A 495 37.98 33.19 -19.49
CA ILE A 495 39.12 34.11 -19.44
C ILE A 495 39.20 34.81 -18.08
N LEU A 496 38.06 35.26 -17.54
CA LEU A 496 37.99 35.89 -16.22
C LEU A 496 38.36 34.89 -15.11
N ALA A 497 37.91 33.64 -15.23
CA ALA A 497 38.23 32.57 -14.27
C ALA A 497 39.72 32.17 -14.29
N ASP A 498 40.35 32.17 -15.46
CA ASP A 498 41.79 31.89 -15.61
C ASP A 498 42.65 33.09 -15.20
N SER A 499 42.08 34.30 -15.26
CA SER A 499 42.77 35.53 -14.91
C SER A 499 42.76 35.83 -13.41
N LYS A 500 42.05 35.04 -12.58
CA LYS A 500 41.89 35.27 -11.14
C LYS A 500 42.64 34.23 -10.29
N ARG A 501 42.85 34.53 -9.01
CA ARG A 501 43.34 33.59 -7.98
C ARG A 501 42.19 32.72 -7.45
N SER A 502 42.51 31.66 -6.71
CA SER A 502 41.48 30.78 -6.11
C SER A 502 40.55 31.50 -5.14
N GLU A 503 41.08 32.53 -4.45
CA GLU A 503 40.37 33.30 -3.42
C GLU A 503 39.52 34.44 -4.00
N ASP A 504 39.78 34.84 -5.25
CA ASP A 504 39.03 35.90 -5.93
C ASP A 504 37.62 35.41 -6.27
N ILE A 505 36.64 36.30 -6.13
CA ILE A 505 35.22 35.97 -6.27
C ILE A 505 34.71 36.57 -7.57
N LEU A 506 34.41 35.68 -8.53
CA LEU A 506 33.93 36.05 -9.86
C LEU A 506 32.44 35.71 -10.02
N SER A 507 31.69 36.68 -10.52
CA SER A 507 30.26 36.58 -10.77
C SER A 507 29.87 37.17 -12.13
N ARG A 508 28.79 36.65 -12.69
CA ARG A 508 28.04 37.31 -13.76
C ARG A 508 26.91 38.11 -13.11
N TYR A 509 26.99 39.43 -13.20
CA TYR A 509 26.07 40.32 -12.52
C TYR A 509 24.71 40.39 -13.25
N GLY A 510 24.72 40.29 -14.57
CA GLY A 510 23.52 40.19 -15.41
C GLY A 510 23.86 40.50 -16.86
N GLY A 511 23.13 39.91 -17.82
CA GLY A 511 23.38 40.17 -19.24
C GLY A 511 24.84 39.95 -19.64
N ASP A 512 25.51 41.01 -20.03
CA ASP A 512 26.91 41.11 -20.46
C ASP A 512 27.87 41.72 -19.41
N GLU A 513 27.39 41.86 -18.16
CA GLU A 513 28.13 42.42 -17.03
C GLU A 513 28.68 41.33 -16.10
N PHE A 514 29.92 41.52 -15.67
CA PHE A 514 30.66 40.65 -14.75
C PHE A 514 31.25 41.46 -13.61
N THR A 515 31.42 40.83 -12.46
CA THR A 515 32.02 41.46 -11.29
C THR A 515 33.10 40.56 -10.69
N LEU A 516 34.18 41.17 -10.22
CA LEU A 516 35.29 40.48 -9.59
C LEU A 516 35.67 41.17 -8.29
N ILE A 517 35.60 40.44 -7.17
CA ILE A 517 36.11 40.87 -5.87
C ILE A 517 37.49 40.25 -5.69
N LEU A 518 38.47 41.08 -5.33
CA LEU A 518 39.87 40.72 -5.13
C LEU A 518 40.24 40.94 -3.66
N PRO A 519 40.01 39.94 -2.77
CA PRO A 519 40.40 40.01 -1.37
C PRO A 519 41.89 40.29 -1.18
N GLU A 520 42.24 40.96 -0.08
CA GLU A 520 43.63 41.19 0.34
C GLU A 520 44.51 41.78 -0.81
N CYS A 521 43.93 42.72 -1.55
CA CYS A 521 44.51 43.29 -2.77
C CYS A 521 44.64 44.80 -2.62
N ASN A 522 45.79 45.35 -3.02
CA ASN A 522 45.99 46.80 -3.14
C ASN A 522 45.63 47.31 -4.55
N LYS A 523 45.70 48.63 -4.74
CA LYS A 523 45.35 49.30 -6.01
C LYS A 523 46.18 48.79 -7.18
N GLU A 524 47.50 48.67 -7.02
CA GLU A 524 48.42 48.25 -8.07
C GLU A 524 48.18 46.80 -8.50
N GLU A 525 47.91 45.92 -7.52
CA GLU A 525 47.57 44.52 -7.75
C GLU A 525 46.22 44.38 -8.46
N ALA A 526 45.20 45.14 -8.03
CA ALA A 526 43.89 45.14 -8.67
C ALA A 526 43.98 45.65 -10.11
N PHE A 527 44.79 46.68 -10.36
CA PHE A 527 45.03 47.20 -11.71
C PHE A 527 45.77 46.18 -12.58
N SER A 528 46.73 45.44 -12.02
CA SER A 528 47.42 44.37 -12.74
C SER A 528 46.47 43.24 -13.16
N VAL A 529 45.51 42.87 -12.30
CA VAL A 529 44.46 41.90 -12.64
C VAL A 529 43.56 42.45 -13.75
N ALA A 530 43.08 43.69 -13.63
CA ALA A 530 42.26 44.32 -14.65
C ALA A 530 42.98 44.42 -16.01
N GLN A 531 44.27 44.77 -16.02
CA GLN A 531 45.08 44.84 -17.24
C GLN A 531 45.28 43.47 -17.88
N ARG A 532 45.48 42.42 -17.08
CA ARG A 532 45.56 41.05 -17.57
C ARG A 532 44.24 40.63 -18.24
N ILE A 533 43.11 40.94 -17.61
CA ILE A 533 41.78 40.68 -18.18
C ILE A 533 41.62 41.42 -19.51
N LEU A 534 41.89 42.73 -19.53
CA LEU A 534 41.75 43.56 -20.73
C LEU A 534 42.55 43.00 -21.93
N ASN A 535 43.80 42.59 -21.68
CA ASN A 535 44.68 42.03 -22.71
C ASN A 535 44.16 40.67 -23.21
N ASN A 536 43.83 39.76 -22.28
CA ASN A 536 43.36 38.41 -22.64
C ASN A 536 42.03 38.45 -23.40
N VAL A 537 41.14 39.39 -23.08
CA VAL A 537 39.88 39.57 -23.80
C VAL A 537 40.11 40.22 -25.16
N SER A 538 41.03 41.17 -25.28
CA SER A 538 41.39 41.77 -26.59
C SER A 538 41.94 40.73 -27.58
N ASP A 539 42.56 39.65 -27.08
CA ASP A 539 43.06 38.53 -27.87
C ASP A 539 41.99 37.47 -28.20
N LEU A 540 40.75 37.61 -27.68
CA LEU A 540 39.65 36.68 -27.93
C LEU A 540 39.06 36.89 -29.33
N GLU A 541 39.25 35.90 -30.21
CA GLU A 541 38.55 35.79 -31.49
C GLU A 541 37.69 34.52 -31.52
N LEU A 542 36.40 34.67 -31.83
CA LEU A 542 35.51 33.55 -32.14
C LEU A 542 35.10 33.59 -33.62
N ILE A 543 34.86 32.42 -34.20
CA ILE A 543 34.41 32.27 -35.59
C ILE A 543 32.91 32.05 -35.56
N SER A 544 32.15 32.95 -36.20
CA SER A 544 30.71 32.89 -36.30
C SER A 544 30.23 31.75 -37.20
N PRO A 545 28.94 31.34 -37.14
CA PRO A 545 28.40 30.27 -38.00
C PRO A 545 28.53 30.53 -39.50
N ASP A 546 28.62 31.80 -39.92
CA ASP A 546 28.86 32.25 -41.29
C ASP A 546 30.36 32.34 -41.67
N GLY A 547 31.27 32.01 -40.74
CA GLY A 547 32.71 31.99 -40.96
C GLY A 547 33.43 33.32 -40.72
N THR A 548 32.72 34.32 -40.19
CA THR A 548 33.26 35.64 -39.88
C THR A 548 34.03 35.60 -38.56
N LYS A 549 35.20 36.25 -38.51
CA LYS A 549 35.94 36.42 -37.25
C LYS A 549 35.36 37.59 -36.49
N CYS A 550 34.91 37.34 -35.26
CA CYS A 550 34.37 38.34 -34.36
C CYS A 550 35.29 38.48 -33.15
N SER A 551 35.55 39.73 -32.75
CA SER A 551 36.31 40.08 -31.55
C SER A 551 35.46 40.98 -30.66
N MET A 552 35.72 40.93 -29.36
CA MET A 552 35.01 41.74 -28.36
C MET A 552 36.02 42.34 -27.39
N THR A 553 35.77 43.55 -26.92
CA THR A 553 36.56 44.19 -25.86
C THR A 553 35.71 44.38 -24.61
N VAL A 554 36.33 44.76 -23.50
CA VAL A 554 35.62 45.05 -22.25
C VAL A 554 36.02 46.40 -21.70
N SER A 555 35.06 47.06 -21.07
CA SER A 555 35.29 48.26 -20.26
C SER A 555 35.28 47.87 -18.78
N ILE A 556 36.28 48.30 -18.02
CA ILE A 556 36.48 47.89 -16.62
C ILE A 556 36.51 49.11 -15.71
N GLY A 557 35.63 49.14 -14.72
CA GLY A 557 35.64 50.12 -13.63
C GLY A 557 36.17 49.51 -12.34
N MET A 558 36.97 50.28 -11.60
CA MET A 558 37.60 49.83 -10.37
C MET A 558 37.11 50.61 -9.14
N ALA A 559 37.02 49.95 -7.98
CA ALA A 559 36.92 50.62 -6.69
C ALA A 559 37.68 49.86 -5.59
N MET A 560 38.17 50.57 -4.56
CA MET A 560 38.95 50.00 -3.47
C MET A 560 38.24 50.18 -2.14
N TYR A 561 38.12 49.10 -1.37
CA TYR A 561 37.69 49.15 0.02
C TYR A 561 38.91 49.26 0.95
N PRO A 562 38.87 50.08 2.01
CA PRO A 562 37.83 51.05 2.37
C PRO A 562 38.07 52.45 1.76
N GLU A 563 39.05 52.60 0.85
CA GLU A 563 39.50 53.89 0.30
C GLU A 563 38.36 54.73 -0.28
N HIS A 564 37.48 54.12 -1.08
CA HIS A 564 36.41 54.83 -1.76
C HIS A 564 35.07 54.80 -1.02
N SER A 565 34.72 53.65 -0.40
CA SER A 565 33.56 53.58 0.50
C SER A 565 33.66 52.36 1.42
N THR A 566 32.99 52.46 2.58
CA THR A 566 32.78 51.33 3.51
C THR A 566 31.42 50.67 3.35
N ILE A 567 30.55 51.25 2.51
CA ILE A 567 29.18 50.80 2.27
C ILE A 567 29.14 50.04 0.95
N GLN A 568 28.56 48.85 0.98
CA GLN A 568 28.51 47.94 -0.17
C GLN A 568 27.97 48.60 -1.45
N ILE A 569 26.81 49.24 -1.35
CA ILE A 569 26.11 49.81 -2.51
C ILE A 569 26.90 50.97 -3.12
N GLU A 570 27.50 51.81 -2.28
CA GLU A 570 28.31 52.94 -2.73
C GLU A 570 29.58 52.46 -3.43
N LEU A 571 30.27 51.47 -2.85
CA LEU A 571 31.47 50.91 -3.45
C LEU A 571 31.19 50.29 -4.82
N PHE A 572 30.05 49.61 -4.97
CA PHE A 572 29.60 49.09 -6.27
C PHE A 572 29.29 50.22 -7.26
N ASN A 573 28.51 51.22 -6.85
CA ASN A 573 28.14 52.34 -7.70
C ASN A 573 29.37 53.13 -8.19
N ILE A 574 30.41 53.25 -7.37
CA ILE A 574 31.67 53.88 -7.77
C ILE A 574 32.35 53.04 -8.86
N ALA A 575 32.48 51.73 -8.68
CA ALA A 575 33.08 50.86 -9.70
C ALA A 575 32.25 50.85 -11.00
N ASP A 576 30.92 50.85 -10.90
CA ASP A 576 30.01 50.89 -12.05
C ASP A 576 30.10 52.22 -12.81
N ALA A 577 30.13 53.35 -12.11
CA ALA A 577 30.33 54.66 -12.73
C ALA A 577 31.67 54.74 -13.48
N MET A 578 32.73 54.15 -12.93
CA MET A 578 34.04 54.07 -13.60
C MET A 578 33.99 53.18 -14.84
N MET A 579 33.25 52.08 -14.80
CA MET A 579 33.04 51.21 -15.97
C MET A 579 32.31 51.98 -17.08
N TYR A 580 31.25 52.72 -16.71
CA TYR A 580 30.52 53.56 -17.65
C TYR A 580 31.41 54.66 -18.24
N GLU A 581 32.22 55.33 -17.43
CA GLU A 581 33.16 56.34 -17.92
C GLU A 581 34.15 55.73 -18.92
N ALA A 582 34.71 54.53 -18.62
CA ALA A 582 35.57 53.79 -19.54
C ALA A 582 34.89 53.52 -20.89
N LYS A 583 33.58 53.19 -20.90
CA LYS A 583 32.80 53.07 -22.15
C LYS A 583 32.70 54.38 -22.92
N THR A 584 32.49 55.50 -22.23
CA THR A 584 32.37 56.81 -22.89
C THR A 584 33.70 57.37 -23.39
N MET A 585 34.82 57.00 -22.75
CA MET A 585 36.17 57.47 -23.08
C MET A 585 36.86 56.70 -24.22
N GLY A 586 36.13 55.83 -24.91
CA GLY A 586 36.65 55.10 -26.08
C GLY A 586 36.63 53.59 -25.96
N LYS A 587 36.08 53.02 -24.87
CA LYS A 587 35.95 51.58 -24.61
C LYS A 587 37.31 50.89 -24.47
N ASN A 588 37.33 49.56 -24.27
CA ASN A 588 38.54 48.77 -24.11
C ASN A 588 39.57 49.40 -23.15
N SER A 589 39.11 49.85 -21.98
CA SER A 589 39.96 50.58 -21.04
C SER A 589 39.56 50.29 -19.59
N ILE A 590 40.48 50.66 -18.68
CA ILE A 590 40.31 50.52 -17.24
C ILE A 590 40.23 51.92 -16.66
N LYS A 591 39.22 52.19 -15.84
CA LYS A 591 39.07 53.44 -15.13
C LYS A 591 39.13 53.22 -13.61
N TYR A 592 39.98 54.02 -12.97
CA TYR A 592 40.08 54.14 -11.51
C TYR A 592 39.57 55.54 -11.11
N PRO A 593 38.81 55.67 -10.02
CA PRO A 593 38.18 56.93 -9.66
C PRO A 593 39.22 57.95 -9.19
N THR A 594 39.07 59.17 -9.65
CA THR A 594 39.78 60.34 -9.15
C THR A 594 38.99 61.02 -8.02
N GLU A 595 39.61 61.92 -7.25
CA GLU A 595 38.89 62.69 -6.22
C GLU A 595 37.70 63.46 -6.81
N TYR A 596 37.85 64.01 -8.03
CA TYR A 596 36.77 64.69 -8.74
C TYR A 596 35.62 63.73 -9.08
N ASP A 597 35.93 62.52 -9.56
CA ASP A 597 34.92 61.51 -9.89
C ASP A 597 34.13 61.09 -8.63
N LEU A 598 34.83 60.92 -7.50
CA LEU A 598 34.21 60.60 -6.21
C LEU A 598 33.31 61.75 -5.72
N GLU A 599 33.76 63.00 -5.82
CA GLU A 599 32.95 64.18 -5.48
C GLU A 599 31.70 64.27 -6.37
N GLU A 600 31.82 64.03 -7.68
CA GLU A 600 30.71 64.05 -8.62
C GLU A 600 29.69 62.93 -8.31
N ILE A 601 30.16 61.71 -8.06
CA ILE A 601 29.31 60.57 -7.69
C ILE A 601 28.59 60.83 -6.36
N HIS A 602 29.29 61.33 -5.34
CA HIS A 602 28.67 61.66 -4.06
C HIS A 602 27.65 62.79 -4.20
N LYS A 603 27.98 63.84 -4.96
CA LYS A 603 27.06 64.94 -5.24
C LYS A 603 25.82 64.46 -5.98
N GLU A 604 25.98 63.60 -6.99
CA GLU A 604 24.84 63.02 -7.71
C GLU A 604 23.97 62.16 -6.79
N ALA A 605 24.57 61.40 -5.88
CA ALA A 605 23.84 60.61 -4.88
C ALA A 605 23.10 61.49 -3.87
N GLU A 606 23.71 62.58 -3.40
CA GLU A 606 23.08 63.59 -2.55
C GLU A 606 21.93 64.30 -3.28
N ASP A 607 22.14 64.72 -4.52
CA ASP A 607 21.13 65.39 -5.36
C ASP A 607 19.94 64.45 -5.61
N LYS A 608 20.17 63.17 -5.92
CA LYS A 608 19.11 62.15 -6.03
C LYS A 608 18.37 61.95 -4.72
N SER A 609 19.09 61.88 -3.60
CA SER A 609 18.47 61.73 -2.27
C SER A 609 17.59 62.93 -1.93
N MET A 610 18.09 64.15 -2.17
CA MET A 610 17.35 65.40 -1.98
C MET A 610 16.15 65.50 -2.91
N LEU A 611 16.28 65.06 -4.16
CA LEU A 611 15.18 64.99 -5.13
C LEU A 611 14.05 64.10 -4.60
N VAL A 612 14.36 62.90 -4.12
CA VAL A 612 13.33 61.98 -3.57
C VAL A 612 12.70 62.56 -2.31
N LEU A 613 13.50 63.11 -1.38
CA LEU A 613 12.99 63.73 -0.15
C LEU A 613 12.11 64.96 -0.44
N ASN A 614 12.49 65.80 -1.39
CA ASN A 614 11.71 66.95 -1.84
C ASN A 614 10.42 66.50 -2.54
N ALA A 615 10.47 65.43 -3.34
CA ALA A 615 9.29 64.88 -3.99
C ALA A 615 8.24 64.40 -2.97
N ILE A 616 8.68 63.79 -1.87
CA ILE A 616 7.79 63.45 -0.74
C ILE A 616 7.24 64.71 -0.09
N LYS A 617 8.11 65.65 0.28
CA LYS A 617 7.73 66.86 1.02
C LYS A 617 6.75 67.76 0.25
N ASN A 618 6.93 67.86 -1.06
CA ASN A 618 6.12 68.68 -1.95
C ASN A 618 4.93 67.92 -2.54
N GLU A 619 4.74 66.65 -2.17
CA GLU A 619 3.71 65.77 -2.75
C GLU A 619 3.82 65.67 -4.28
N ASN A 620 5.02 65.66 -4.86
CA ASN A 620 5.24 65.55 -6.32
C ASN A 620 5.28 64.10 -6.82
N ILE A 621 4.98 63.13 -5.96
CA ILE A 621 4.82 61.73 -6.35
C ILE A 621 3.43 61.56 -6.95
N ILE A 622 3.35 61.11 -8.20
CA ILE A 622 2.10 61.07 -8.97
C ILE A 622 1.88 59.67 -9.60
N PRO A 623 0.61 59.25 -9.76
CA PRO A 623 0.27 58.00 -10.41
C PRO A 623 0.29 58.16 -11.93
N HIS A 624 0.93 57.22 -12.61
CA HIS A 624 0.70 56.95 -14.03
C HIS A 624 0.03 55.58 -14.17
N PHE A 625 -0.81 55.43 -15.18
CA PHE A 625 -1.58 54.24 -15.47
C PHE A 625 -1.15 53.68 -16.82
N GLN A 626 -0.76 52.41 -16.86
CA GLN A 626 -0.50 51.70 -18.11
C GLN A 626 -1.67 50.77 -18.44
N PRO A 627 -2.28 50.90 -19.63
CA PRO A 627 -3.43 50.09 -19.97
C PRO A 627 -3.04 48.64 -20.28
N ILE A 628 -3.82 47.71 -19.73
CA ILE A 628 -3.74 46.28 -20.03
C ILE A 628 -5.08 45.90 -20.69
N VAL A 629 -5.00 45.40 -21.93
CA VAL A 629 -6.17 45.19 -22.78
C VAL A 629 -6.50 43.71 -22.86
N ASN A 630 -7.79 43.40 -22.76
CA ASN A 630 -8.31 42.06 -22.98
C ASN A 630 -8.22 41.72 -24.47
N LEU A 631 -7.49 40.66 -24.80
CA LEU A 631 -7.18 40.31 -26.18
C LEU A 631 -8.41 39.84 -26.97
N LYS A 632 -9.43 39.31 -26.28
CA LYS A 632 -10.68 38.80 -26.87
C LYS A 632 -11.71 39.90 -27.09
N THR A 633 -11.88 40.79 -26.12
CA THR A 633 -12.90 41.86 -26.18
C THR A 633 -12.35 43.17 -26.75
N ASN A 634 -11.02 43.30 -26.82
CA ASN A 634 -10.30 44.52 -27.16
C ASN A 634 -10.67 45.72 -26.27
N LYS A 635 -11.10 45.46 -25.03
CA LYS A 635 -11.45 46.47 -24.03
C LYS A 635 -10.33 46.64 -23.01
N CYS A 636 -10.15 47.89 -22.56
CA CYS A 636 -9.21 48.24 -21.51
C CYS A 636 -9.85 47.99 -20.13
N GLU A 637 -9.79 46.74 -19.67
CA GLU A 637 -10.42 46.33 -18.41
C GLU A 637 -9.51 46.53 -17.20
N ILE A 638 -8.22 46.77 -17.43
CA ILE A 638 -7.16 46.76 -16.41
C ILE A 638 -6.20 47.93 -16.64
N ASN A 639 -5.75 48.58 -15.57
CA ASN A 639 -4.63 49.53 -15.59
C ASN A 639 -3.59 49.16 -14.53
N GLU A 640 -2.30 49.16 -14.89
CA GLU A 640 -1.20 49.03 -13.92
C GLU A 640 -0.79 50.40 -13.38
N LEU A 641 -0.65 50.50 -12.07
CA LEU A 641 -0.19 51.69 -11.37
C LEU A 641 1.33 51.77 -11.37
N LEU A 642 1.86 52.83 -11.96
CA LEU A 642 3.28 53.12 -12.03
C LEU A 642 3.59 54.46 -11.38
N MET A 643 4.58 54.45 -10.49
CA MET A 643 5.02 55.65 -9.77
C MET A 643 5.88 56.55 -10.66
N ARG A 644 5.62 57.86 -10.62
CA ARG A 644 6.47 58.90 -11.22
C ARG A 644 6.74 60.03 -10.22
N ILE A 645 7.89 60.67 -10.34
CA ILE A 645 8.17 61.96 -9.68
C ILE A 645 8.03 63.07 -10.72
N GLU A 646 7.20 64.07 -10.43
CA GLU A 646 7.06 65.28 -11.25
C GLU A 646 8.13 66.32 -10.89
N ILE A 647 8.89 66.75 -11.91
CA ILE A 647 9.97 67.74 -11.79
C ILE A 647 9.83 68.71 -12.95
N ASP A 648 9.46 69.96 -12.66
CA ASP A 648 9.36 71.05 -13.65
C ASP A 648 8.54 70.70 -14.92
N GLY A 649 7.52 69.85 -14.78
CA GLY A 649 6.65 69.39 -15.87
C GLY A 649 7.11 68.10 -16.57
N GLU A 650 8.27 67.55 -16.21
CA GLU A 650 8.74 66.23 -16.63
C GLU A 650 8.43 65.15 -15.59
N TYR A 651 8.41 63.88 -16.03
CA TYR A 651 8.08 62.73 -15.19
C TYR A 651 9.23 61.74 -15.12
N LEU A 652 9.82 61.63 -13.95
CA LEU A 652 10.90 60.68 -13.68
C LEU A 652 10.33 59.28 -13.42
N PRO A 653 10.73 58.23 -14.15
CA PRO A 653 10.30 56.84 -13.91
C PRO A 653 10.93 56.26 -12.63
N ALA A 654 10.20 55.34 -11.99
CA ALA A 654 10.62 54.67 -10.76
C ALA A 654 12.02 54.05 -10.85
N ALA A 655 12.37 53.43 -11.98
CA ALA A 655 13.69 52.84 -12.22
C ALA A 655 14.87 53.81 -11.97
N LYS A 656 14.67 55.13 -12.07
CA LYS A 656 15.73 56.12 -11.84
C LYS A 656 15.93 56.54 -10.37
N PHE A 657 14.99 56.22 -9.48
CA PHE A 657 15.03 56.70 -8.09
C PHE A 657 14.65 55.64 -7.03
N ILE A 658 14.13 54.48 -7.44
CA ILE A 658 13.61 53.48 -6.50
C ILE A 658 14.73 52.95 -5.58
N GLU A 659 15.92 52.70 -6.12
CA GLU A 659 17.09 52.27 -5.32
C GLU A 659 17.48 53.31 -4.27
N THR A 660 17.46 54.60 -4.63
CA THR A 660 17.68 55.70 -3.68
C THR A 660 16.61 55.73 -2.59
N ALA A 661 15.34 55.57 -2.97
CA ALA A 661 14.23 55.52 -2.02
C ALA A 661 14.31 54.30 -1.08
N GLU A 662 14.82 53.16 -1.57
CA GLU A 662 15.08 51.97 -0.77
C GLU A 662 16.22 52.16 0.23
N ALA A 663 17.32 52.77 -0.20
CA ALA A 663 18.46 53.09 0.65
C ALA A 663 18.05 54.06 1.78
N LEU A 664 17.17 55.01 1.48
CA LEU A 664 16.60 55.94 2.45
C LEU A 664 15.48 55.31 3.31
N GLY A 665 15.00 54.10 2.98
CA GLY A 665 13.94 53.41 3.70
C GLY A 665 12.55 54.07 3.60
N ILE A 666 12.30 54.85 2.54
CA ILE A 666 11.09 55.69 2.38
C ILE A 666 10.10 55.19 1.33
N VAL A 667 10.38 54.09 0.62
CA VAL A 667 9.50 53.51 -0.43
C VAL A 667 8.06 53.36 0.03
N HIS A 668 7.83 52.79 1.21
CA HIS A 668 6.48 52.59 1.77
C HIS A 668 5.65 53.90 1.91
N LYS A 669 6.31 55.05 2.13
CA LYS A 669 5.64 56.35 2.16
C LYS A 669 5.25 56.79 0.76
N MET A 670 6.13 56.54 -0.22
CA MET A 670 5.90 56.83 -1.63
C MET A 670 4.76 55.98 -2.19
N ASP A 671 4.73 54.69 -1.85
CA ASP A 671 3.64 53.77 -2.22
C ASP A 671 2.30 54.26 -1.66
N TYR A 672 2.26 54.65 -0.39
CA TYR A 672 1.04 55.20 0.21
C TYR A 672 0.54 56.45 -0.54
N MET A 673 1.44 57.42 -0.81
CA MET A 673 1.08 58.66 -1.52
C MET A 673 0.59 58.41 -2.95
N VAL A 674 1.27 57.52 -3.69
CA VAL A 674 0.86 57.23 -5.07
C VAL A 674 -0.45 56.47 -5.13
N ILE A 675 -0.69 55.52 -4.21
CA ILE A 675 -1.94 54.75 -4.13
C ILE A 675 -3.11 55.64 -3.71
N GLU A 676 -2.93 56.52 -2.72
CA GLU A 676 -3.96 57.46 -2.28
C GLU A 676 -4.42 58.36 -3.44
N LYS A 677 -3.47 58.91 -4.22
CA LYS A 677 -3.78 59.70 -5.42
C LYS A 677 -4.41 58.87 -6.53
N ALA A 678 -3.97 57.62 -6.72
CA ALA A 678 -4.57 56.72 -7.69
C ALA A 678 -6.03 56.41 -7.34
N PHE A 679 -6.33 56.17 -6.05
CA PHE A 679 -7.67 55.90 -5.56
C PHE A 679 -8.57 57.12 -5.68
N ALA A 680 -8.05 58.32 -5.39
CA ALA A 680 -8.76 59.57 -5.64
C ALA A 680 -9.14 59.71 -7.12
N LYS A 681 -8.21 59.42 -8.04
CA LYS A 681 -8.44 59.47 -9.50
C LYS A 681 -9.45 58.41 -9.97
N ILE A 682 -9.40 57.19 -9.43
CA ILE A 682 -10.39 56.13 -9.72
C ILE A 682 -11.79 56.57 -9.30
N ASN A 683 -11.92 57.13 -8.10
CA ASN A 683 -13.21 57.61 -7.59
C ASN A 683 -13.73 58.81 -8.41
N GLU A 684 -12.85 59.76 -8.78
CA GLU A 684 -13.21 60.90 -9.64
C GLU A 684 -13.71 60.46 -11.02
N THR A 685 -13.03 59.48 -11.63
CA THR A 685 -13.34 58.97 -12.97
C THR A 685 -14.43 57.90 -12.98
N ASN A 686 -14.91 57.46 -11.80
CA ASN A 686 -15.81 56.33 -11.61
C ASN A 686 -15.35 55.06 -12.35
N TYR A 687 -14.03 54.82 -12.37
CA TYR A 687 -13.44 53.67 -13.04
C TYR A 687 -13.84 52.36 -12.34
N GLN A 688 -14.37 51.41 -13.11
CA GLN A 688 -14.88 50.13 -12.62
C GLN A 688 -13.99 48.94 -12.97
N GLY A 689 -12.88 49.17 -13.69
CA GLY A 689 -11.93 48.11 -14.04
C GLY A 689 -10.95 47.80 -12.90
N LEU A 690 -9.98 46.94 -13.20
CA LEU A 690 -8.99 46.49 -12.23
C LEU A 690 -7.78 47.43 -12.19
N LEU A 691 -7.25 47.67 -10.99
CA LEU A 691 -6.00 48.39 -10.76
C LEU A 691 -4.95 47.41 -10.25
N PHE A 692 -3.87 47.26 -11.01
CA PHE A 692 -2.71 46.46 -10.62
C PHE A 692 -1.71 47.35 -9.86
N ILE A 693 -1.22 46.88 -8.72
CA ILE A 693 -0.29 47.61 -7.86
C ILE A 693 0.85 46.69 -7.45
N ASN A 694 2.07 47.14 -7.73
CA ASN A 694 3.30 46.50 -7.26
C ASN A 694 3.37 46.46 -5.72
N LEU A 695 3.62 45.28 -5.17
CA LEU A 695 3.75 45.06 -3.73
C LEU A 695 5.20 44.72 -3.35
N SER A 696 5.90 45.67 -2.74
CA SER A 696 7.26 45.41 -2.22
C SER A 696 7.23 44.47 -0.99
N PRO A 697 8.11 43.46 -0.90
CA PRO A 697 8.26 42.58 0.25
C PRO A 697 8.62 43.28 1.56
N LYS A 698 9.21 44.48 1.51
CA LYS A 698 9.46 45.29 2.72
C LYS A 698 8.15 45.77 3.34
N ALA A 699 7.08 45.92 2.54
CA ALA A 699 5.74 46.23 3.04
C ALA A 699 5.15 45.08 3.87
N LEU A 700 5.60 43.82 3.66
CA LEU A 700 5.18 42.65 4.45
C LEU A 700 5.61 42.75 5.93
N ILE A 701 6.75 43.41 6.18
CA ILE A 701 7.33 43.58 7.51
C ILE A 701 6.58 44.68 8.27
N ILE A 702 6.00 45.65 7.55
CA ILE A 702 5.29 46.79 8.12
C ILE A 702 3.79 46.48 8.08
N SER A 703 3.30 45.73 9.08
CA SER A 703 1.89 45.32 9.20
C SER A 703 0.88 46.48 9.13
N GLU A 704 1.32 47.72 9.35
CA GLU A 704 0.49 48.92 9.23
C GLU A 704 0.18 49.36 7.80
N PHE A 705 1.04 49.02 6.81
CA PHE A 705 0.88 49.50 5.43
C PHE A 705 -0.43 49.00 4.80
N ILE A 706 -0.68 47.70 4.91
CA ILE A 706 -1.92 47.09 4.38
C ILE A 706 -3.17 47.64 5.05
N ASN A 707 -3.16 47.80 6.38
CA ASN A 707 -4.30 48.35 7.09
C ASN A 707 -4.65 49.76 6.58
N LYS A 708 -3.63 50.56 6.24
CA LYS A 708 -3.81 51.87 5.62
C LYS A 708 -4.44 51.76 4.22
N ILE A 709 -4.01 50.82 3.37
CA ILE A 709 -4.62 50.61 2.05
C ILE A 709 -6.08 50.17 2.16
N VAL A 710 -6.41 49.29 3.12
CA VAL A 710 -7.79 48.85 3.38
C VAL A 710 -8.69 50.03 3.77
N VAL A 711 -8.19 50.92 4.63
CA VAL A 711 -8.89 52.14 5.04
C VAL A 711 -9.03 53.11 3.85
N LEU A 712 -7.99 53.28 3.04
CA LEU A 712 -8.04 54.10 1.82
C LEU A 712 -9.08 53.59 0.83
N ALA A 713 -9.08 52.29 0.53
CA ALA A 713 -10.07 51.69 -0.37
C ALA A 713 -11.51 51.92 0.13
N HIS A 714 -11.73 51.82 1.44
CA HIS A 714 -13.02 52.15 2.05
C HIS A 714 -13.37 53.64 1.91
N ASN A 715 -12.43 54.55 2.18
CA ASN A 715 -12.66 55.99 2.13
C ASN A 715 -12.99 56.50 0.72
N TYR A 716 -12.40 55.90 -0.31
CA TYR A 716 -12.66 56.22 -1.72
C TYR A 716 -13.72 55.31 -2.36
N ASN A 717 -14.41 54.47 -1.58
CA ASN A 717 -15.47 53.55 -2.03
C ASN A 717 -15.05 52.64 -3.20
N ILE A 718 -13.81 52.17 -3.18
CA ILE A 718 -13.25 51.25 -4.17
C ILE A 718 -13.51 49.82 -3.72
N ASN A 719 -14.08 48.99 -4.60
CA ASN A 719 -14.21 47.57 -4.33
C ASN A 719 -12.81 46.94 -4.25
N ARG A 720 -12.54 46.21 -3.18
CA ARG A 720 -11.24 45.54 -2.96
C ARG A 720 -10.95 44.50 -4.03
N ASP A 721 -11.99 43.87 -4.59
CA ASP A 721 -11.84 42.89 -5.67
C ASP A 721 -11.26 43.53 -6.95
N ASN A 722 -11.39 44.86 -7.08
CA ASN A 722 -10.82 45.62 -8.20
C ASN A 722 -9.34 45.94 -8.00
N ILE A 723 -8.74 45.63 -6.85
CA ILE A 723 -7.32 45.87 -6.56
C ILE A 723 -6.57 44.54 -6.65
N VAL A 724 -5.58 44.50 -7.53
CA VAL A 724 -4.71 43.35 -7.76
C VAL A 724 -3.30 43.70 -7.32
N PHE A 725 -2.75 42.96 -6.35
CA PHE A 725 -1.36 43.14 -5.93
C PHE A 725 -0.43 42.26 -6.76
N GLU A 726 0.62 42.85 -7.32
CA GLU A 726 1.67 42.16 -8.06
C GLU A 726 2.82 41.79 -7.13
N ILE A 727 3.24 40.54 -7.17
CA ILE A 727 4.39 40.01 -6.44
C ILE A 727 5.47 39.67 -7.46
N THR A 728 6.64 40.30 -7.34
CA THR A 728 7.77 40.05 -8.23
C THR A 728 8.54 38.79 -7.81
N GLU A 729 9.10 38.06 -8.79
CA GLU A 729 9.96 36.89 -8.53
C GLU A 729 11.33 37.29 -7.94
N ARG A 730 11.84 38.47 -8.34
CA ARG A 730 13.23 38.89 -8.06
C ARG A 730 13.49 39.25 -6.60
N GLU A 731 12.46 39.62 -5.84
CA GLU A 731 12.63 40.09 -4.47
C GLU A 731 12.62 38.92 -3.45
N THR A 732 13.80 38.64 -2.88
CA THR A 732 13.98 37.53 -1.92
C THR A 732 13.26 37.80 -0.61
N VAL A 733 12.18 37.07 -0.33
CA VAL A 733 11.59 37.05 1.02
C VAL A 733 12.41 36.11 1.91
N LYS A 734 12.98 36.65 3.00
CA LYS A 734 13.75 35.87 4.00
C LYS A 734 12.94 34.72 4.62
N SER A 735 11.60 34.73 4.51
CA SER A 735 10.70 33.65 4.92
C SER A 735 9.51 33.55 3.98
N PHE A 736 9.55 32.58 3.07
CA PHE A 736 8.45 32.27 2.15
C PHE A 736 7.13 31.96 2.88
N SER A 737 7.21 31.33 4.06
CA SER A 737 6.05 31.03 4.91
C SER A 737 5.31 32.26 5.44
N LEU A 738 6.03 33.38 5.66
CA LEU A 738 5.41 34.64 6.08
C LEU A 738 4.65 35.28 4.93
N LEU A 739 5.25 35.27 3.72
CA LEU A 739 4.59 35.76 2.51
C LEU A 739 3.32 34.96 2.21
N GLU A 740 3.36 33.62 2.31
CA GLU A 740 2.19 32.76 2.10
C GLU A 740 1.00 33.17 2.98
N ARG A 741 1.24 33.30 4.29
CA ARG A 741 0.21 33.71 5.25
C ARG A 741 -0.31 35.11 4.96
N PHE A 742 0.58 36.02 4.56
CA PHE A 742 0.21 37.40 4.24
C PHE A 742 -0.71 37.46 3.02
N VAL A 743 -0.35 36.78 1.93
CA VAL A 743 -1.16 36.71 0.71
C VAL A 743 -2.53 36.10 1.01
N GLN A 744 -2.57 35.00 1.76
CA GLN A 744 -3.84 34.38 2.17
C GLN A 744 -4.73 35.34 2.99
N ASN A 745 -4.16 36.07 3.94
CA ASN A 745 -4.91 37.04 4.75
C ASN A 745 -5.50 38.16 3.90
N LEU A 746 -4.76 38.68 2.93
CA LEU A 746 -5.24 39.71 2.02
C LEU A 746 -6.30 39.19 1.06
N LYS A 747 -6.13 37.96 0.56
CA LYS A 747 -7.13 37.28 -0.26
C LYS A 747 -8.47 37.15 0.49
N LEU A 748 -8.42 36.79 1.79
CA LEU A 748 -9.60 36.74 2.65
C LEU A 748 -10.25 38.11 2.88
N GLN A 749 -9.52 39.21 2.70
CA GLN A 749 -10.05 40.57 2.80
C GLN A 749 -10.67 41.09 1.50
N GLY A 750 -10.59 40.32 0.41
CA GLY A 750 -11.17 40.63 -0.90
C GLY A 750 -10.19 41.20 -1.92
N PHE A 751 -8.88 41.10 -1.71
CA PHE A 751 -7.89 41.53 -2.73
C PHE A 751 -7.59 40.40 -3.72
N SER A 752 -7.12 40.76 -4.91
CA SER A 752 -6.61 39.82 -5.90
C SER A 752 -5.09 39.88 -6.02
N PHE A 753 -4.48 38.86 -6.61
CA PHE A 753 -3.03 38.74 -6.72
C PHE A 753 -2.57 38.32 -8.11
N ALA A 754 -1.45 38.90 -8.52
CA ALA A 754 -0.73 38.57 -9.73
C ALA A 754 0.71 38.19 -9.39
N ILE A 755 1.29 37.28 -10.17
CA ILE A 755 2.74 37.08 -10.19
C ILE A 755 3.29 37.86 -11.38
N ASP A 756 4.30 38.69 -11.11
CA ASP A 756 5.01 39.50 -12.08
C ASP A 756 6.32 38.82 -12.55
N ASP A 757 6.82 39.17 -13.73
CA ASP A 757 8.03 38.60 -14.35
C ASP A 757 8.05 37.04 -14.42
N PHE A 758 6.90 36.42 -14.70
CA PHE A 758 6.78 34.95 -14.64
C PHE A 758 7.61 34.25 -15.72
N GLY A 759 8.52 33.38 -15.26
CA GLY A 759 9.43 32.60 -16.10
C GLY A 759 10.88 33.10 -16.12
N SER A 760 11.16 34.26 -15.54
CA SER A 760 12.52 34.82 -15.45
C SER A 760 13.44 34.08 -14.46
N GLY A 761 12.88 33.26 -13.56
CA GLY A 761 13.65 32.44 -12.61
C GLY A 761 13.06 31.06 -12.26
N PHE A 762 13.77 30.33 -11.39
CA PHE A 762 13.41 28.97 -10.95
C PHE A 762 12.26 28.92 -9.92
N SER A 763 11.90 30.06 -9.32
CA SER A 763 10.96 30.11 -8.18
C SER A 763 9.51 30.30 -8.63
N SER A 764 9.28 30.84 -9.83
CA SER A 764 7.96 31.06 -10.45
C SER A 764 6.92 29.95 -10.17
N PHE A 765 7.24 28.68 -10.39
CA PHE A 765 6.31 27.57 -10.14
C PHE A 765 6.00 27.34 -8.65
N HIS A 766 6.93 27.69 -7.76
CA HIS A 766 6.75 27.56 -6.31
C HIS A 766 5.70 28.56 -5.80
N TYR A 767 5.71 29.80 -6.31
CA TYR A 767 4.72 30.83 -6.01
C TYR A 767 3.32 30.40 -6.44
N ILE A 768 3.15 29.97 -7.69
CA ILE A 768 1.87 29.49 -8.22
C ILE A 768 1.30 28.33 -7.40
N LYS A 769 2.15 27.38 -7.01
CA LYS A 769 1.71 26.18 -6.28
C LYS A 769 1.19 26.50 -4.88
N LYS A 770 1.68 27.57 -4.26
CA LYS A 770 1.46 27.88 -2.85
C LYS A 770 0.49 29.03 -2.62
N PHE A 771 0.46 30.00 -3.53
CA PHE A 771 -0.31 31.23 -3.35
C PHE A 771 -1.63 31.19 -4.12
N PRO A 772 -2.71 31.72 -3.53
CA PRO A 772 -3.98 31.90 -4.23
C PRO A 772 -3.86 33.08 -5.20
N ILE A 773 -3.34 32.82 -6.40
CA ILE A 773 -3.15 33.83 -7.45
C ILE A 773 -4.28 33.83 -8.48
N ASP A 774 -4.54 34.99 -9.09
CA ASP A 774 -5.59 35.19 -10.09
C ASP A 774 -5.02 35.50 -11.48
N TYR A 775 -3.84 36.12 -11.52
CA TYR A 775 -3.15 36.51 -12.76
C TYR A 775 -1.68 36.08 -12.78
N ILE A 776 -1.17 35.83 -13.98
CA ILE A 776 0.24 35.59 -14.28
C ILE A 776 0.65 36.57 -15.38
N LYS A 777 1.63 37.42 -15.10
CA LYS A 777 2.27 38.29 -16.08
C LYS A 777 3.52 37.59 -16.60
N ILE A 778 3.51 37.26 -17.88
CA ILE A 778 4.59 36.55 -18.56
C ILE A 778 5.68 37.54 -18.89
N ASP A 779 6.89 37.24 -18.42
CA ASP A 779 8.07 38.10 -18.56
C ASP A 779 8.31 38.52 -20.02
N GLY A 780 8.66 39.79 -20.20
CA GLY A 780 8.88 40.42 -21.49
C GLY A 780 9.97 39.74 -22.34
N ASP A 781 10.97 39.12 -21.73
CA ASP A 781 12.08 38.47 -22.46
C ASP A 781 11.57 37.35 -23.38
N PHE A 782 10.55 36.59 -22.94
CA PHE A 782 9.91 35.57 -23.78
C PHE A 782 9.00 36.16 -24.85
N ILE A 783 8.40 37.33 -24.58
CA ILE A 783 7.40 37.93 -25.47
C ILE A 783 8.07 38.68 -26.62
N ILE A 784 9.15 39.42 -26.36
CA ILE A 784 9.88 40.21 -27.37
C ILE A 784 10.35 39.34 -28.53
N ASN A 785 10.81 38.12 -28.24
CA ASN A 785 11.40 37.20 -29.21
C ASN A 785 10.43 36.12 -29.73
N ILE A 786 9.15 36.18 -29.34
CA ILE A 786 8.19 35.11 -29.59
C ILE A 786 7.93 34.82 -31.07
N THR A 787 8.18 35.78 -31.96
CA THR A 787 8.04 35.59 -33.42
C THR A 787 9.27 34.97 -34.08
N LYS A 788 10.41 34.92 -33.37
CA LYS A 788 11.72 34.52 -33.92
C LYS A 788 12.27 33.25 -33.28
N ASP A 789 12.06 33.03 -31.98
CA ASP A 789 12.60 31.87 -31.26
C ASP A 789 11.52 30.82 -30.95
N LYS A 790 11.74 29.59 -31.43
CA LYS A 790 10.84 28.45 -31.17
C LYS A 790 10.83 28.00 -29.72
N LYS A 791 11.90 28.27 -28.95
CA LYS A 791 11.98 27.96 -27.52
C LYS A 791 11.05 28.86 -26.74
N ASP A 792 11.10 30.17 -26.99
CA ASP A 792 10.21 31.14 -26.33
C ASP A 792 8.74 30.84 -26.62
N VAL A 793 8.41 30.49 -27.87
CA VAL A 793 7.08 30.00 -28.23
C VAL A 793 6.66 28.77 -27.40
N ALA A 794 7.56 27.80 -27.19
CA ALA A 794 7.26 26.61 -26.41
C ALA A 794 7.04 26.96 -24.93
N PHE A 795 7.89 27.81 -24.35
CA PHE A 795 7.74 28.29 -22.98
C PHE A 795 6.41 29.01 -22.77
N VAL A 796 6.09 30.02 -23.59
CA VAL A 796 4.84 30.77 -23.47
C VAL A 796 3.63 29.85 -23.59
N LYS A 797 3.63 28.89 -24.54
CA LYS A 797 2.54 27.90 -24.67
C LYS A 797 2.40 27.02 -23.43
N SER A 798 3.51 26.59 -22.83
CA SER A 798 3.49 25.80 -21.59
C SER A 798 2.94 26.61 -20.42
N ILE A 799 3.31 27.90 -20.31
CA ILE A 799 2.80 28.81 -19.27
C ILE A 799 1.29 29.00 -19.42
N VAL A 800 0.81 29.25 -20.64
CA VAL A 800 -0.63 29.41 -20.90
C VAL A 800 -1.41 28.12 -20.61
N ALA A 801 -0.88 26.96 -21.01
CA ALA A 801 -1.50 25.68 -20.71
C ALA A 801 -1.62 25.43 -19.18
N LEU A 802 -0.57 25.74 -18.43
CA LEU A 802 -0.57 25.64 -16.97
C LEU A 802 -1.57 26.60 -16.34
N ALA A 803 -1.55 27.87 -16.73
CA ALA A 803 -2.46 28.89 -16.21
C ALA A 803 -3.93 28.49 -16.42
N LYS A 804 -4.25 27.94 -17.58
CA LYS A 804 -5.59 27.43 -17.92
C LYS A 804 -6.04 26.30 -16.98
N GLU A 805 -5.16 25.34 -16.69
CA GLU A 805 -5.46 24.23 -15.79
C GLU A 805 -5.68 24.72 -14.34
N LEU A 806 -4.94 25.75 -13.94
CA LEU A 806 -5.05 26.38 -12.64
C LEU A 806 -6.18 27.42 -12.54
N LYS A 807 -6.85 27.70 -13.66
CA LYS A 807 -7.89 28.74 -13.80
C LYS A 807 -7.39 30.15 -13.47
N VAL A 808 -6.13 30.41 -13.79
CA VAL A 808 -5.44 31.68 -13.64
C VAL A 808 -5.40 32.39 -14.99
N LYS A 809 -5.53 33.72 -14.99
CA LYS A 809 -5.51 34.55 -16.20
C LYS A 809 -4.10 34.93 -16.61
N THR A 810 -3.83 34.98 -17.90
CA THR A 810 -2.49 35.30 -18.43
C THR A 810 -2.42 36.71 -19.01
N ILE A 811 -1.31 37.38 -18.75
CA ILE A 811 -0.99 38.71 -19.26
C ILE A 811 0.37 38.61 -19.94
N ALA A 812 0.48 38.99 -21.21
CA ALA A 812 1.78 39.09 -21.88
C ALA A 812 2.29 40.53 -21.82
N GLU A 813 3.51 40.71 -21.33
CA GLU A 813 4.14 42.02 -21.21
C GLU A 813 5.01 42.36 -22.43
N PHE A 814 5.50 43.60 -22.50
CA PHE A 814 6.42 44.07 -23.55
C PHE A 814 5.90 43.82 -24.98
N VAL A 815 4.59 43.93 -25.21
CA VAL A 815 4.00 43.90 -26.55
C VAL A 815 4.30 45.24 -27.27
N GLU A 816 5.37 45.25 -28.06
CA GLU A 816 5.91 46.46 -28.70
C GLU A 816 5.44 46.70 -30.14
N ASN A 817 4.92 45.68 -30.82
CA ASN A 817 4.46 45.81 -32.21
C ASN A 817 3.23 44.94 -32.52
N GLU A 818 2.63 45.19 -33.68
CA GLU A 818 1.42 44.50 -34.16
C GLU A 818 1.67 43.01 -34.47
N GLU A 819 2.89 42.65 -34.88
CA GLU A 819 3.26 41.27 -35.22
C GLU A 819 3.22 40.37 -33.97
N ILE A 820 3.80 40.83 -32.85
CA ILE A 820 3.72 40.15 -31.55
C ILE A 820 2.26 40.04 -31.13
N LEU A 821 1.49 41.12 -31.20
CA LEU A 821 0.08 41.13 -30.81
C LEU A 821 -0.75 40.06 -31.56
N GLU A 822 -0.58 39.98 -32.88
CA GLU A 822 -1.28 39.01 -33.72
C GLU A 822 -0.84 37.57 -33.42
N PHE A 823 0.44 37.37 -33.10
CA PHE A 823 0.95 36.07 -32.68
C PHE A 823 0.33 35.61 -31.35
N LEU A 824 0.24 36.50 -30.36
CA LEU A 824 -0.34 36.19 -29.04
C LEU A 824 -1.84 35.86 -29.11
N LYS A 825 -2.58 36.43 -30.07
CA LYS A 825 -4.00 36.05 -30.31
C LYS A 825 -4.15 34.57 -30.60
N ASN A 826 -3.17 33.96 -31.27
CA ASN A 826 -3.18 32.54 -31.62
C ASN A 826 -2.79 31.61 -30.45
N ILE A 827 -2.33 32.15 -29.33
CA ILE A 827 -1.81 31.39 -28.18
C ILE A 827 -2.81 31.32 -27.00
N ASP A 828 -4.02 31.87 -27.14
CA ASP A 828 -5.08 31.89 -26.10
C ASP A 828 -4.67 32.66 -24.84
N ILE A 829 -3.81 33.69 -24.98
CA ILE A 829 -3.51 34.65 -23.91
C ILE A 829 -4.74 35.53 -23.63
N ASP A 830 -4.99 35.83 -22.36
CA ASP A 830 -6.17 36.61 -21.96
C ASP A 830 -5.96 38.13 -22.12
N TYR A 831 -4.81 38.65 -21.69
CA TYR A 831 -4.51 40.09 -21.67
C TYR A 831 -3.13 40.42 -22.24
N VAL A 832 -2.97 41.65 -22.71
CA VAL A 832 -1.71 42.16 -23.25
C VAL A 832 -1.36 43.54 -22.73
N GLN A 833 -0.08 43.77 -22.51
CA GLN A 833 0.51 45.01 -22.04
C GLN A 833 1.76 45.34 -22.85
N GLY A 834 1.93 46.62 -23.20
CA GLY A 834 3.13 47.08 -23.88
C GLY A 834 2.92 48.43 -24.56
N TYR A 835 3.99 48.98 -25.13
CA TYR A 835 3.96 50.32 -25.74
C TYR A 835 3.12 50.37 -27.01
N HIS A 836 2.90 49.23 -27.68
CA HIS A 836 1.94 49.14 -28.78
C HIS A 836 0.50 49.36 -28.30
N ILE A 837 0.17 48.92 -27.08
CA ILE A 837 -1.15 49.06 -26.47
C ILE A 837 -1.35 50.47 -25.93
N GLY A 838 -0.38 50.95 -25.16
CA GLY A 838 -0.36 52.30 -24.61
C GLY A 838 0.81 52.50 -23.66
N LYS A 839 1.41 53.69 -23.72
CA LYS A 839 2.45 54.11 -22.77
C LYS A 839 1.82 54.55 -21.44
N PRO A 840 2.55 54.45 -20.31
CA PRO A 840 2.09 54.95 -19.02
C PRO A 840 1.71 56.45 -19.08
N ASN A 841 0.50 56.80 -18.63
CA ASN A 841 -0.01 58.18 -18.69
C ASN A 841 -0.73 58.60 -17.40
N LYS A 842 -0.91 59.90 -17.15
CA LYS A 842 -1.63 60.45 -15.98
C LYS A 842 -3.13 60.08 -15.97
N GLU A 843 -3.73 59.94 -17.15
CA GLU A 843 -5.15 59.62 -17.30
C GLU A 843 -5.39 58.11 -17.33
N ILE A 844 -6.45 57.67 -16.62
CA ILE A 844 -6.89 56.28 -16.62
C ILE A 844 -7.60 56.00 -17.94
N ARG A 845 -7.19 54.93 -18.64
CA ARG A 845 -7.88 54.47 -19.85
C ARG A 845 -9.09 53.62 -19.45
N MET A 846 -10.27 54.01 -19.95
CA MET A 846 -11.55 53.35 -19.70
C MET A 846 -11.87 52.24 -20.70
#